data_AF-A0A519DE30-F1
#
_entry.id   AF-A0A519DE30-F1
#
_cell.length_a   1.000
_cell.length_b   1.000
_cell.length_c   1.000
_cell.angle_alpha   90.00
_cell.angle_beta   90.00
_cell.angle_gamma   90.00
#
_symmetry.space_group_name_H-M   'P 1'
#
loop_
_entity.id
_entity.type
_entity.pdbx_description
1 polymer ?
#
loop_
_entity_poly.entity_id
_entity_poly.type
_entity_poly.pdbx_seq_one_letter_code
_entity_poly.pdbx_strand_id
1 'polypeptide(L)'
;MVPNESPEPLKPDYSGSAWKIRSKHRRRLLDRLTEGGDTVSVLARDVELRVPHASAEIKRLRNDGLVSSDLSAGSRGARIHLTELGWESVSADEWSRASEASPLPEDSSMCCLLFRDGPNLLLGVMEPCDSPLLLIPDRPPVSILGNSGSTGSDGVLWSWAVLREREPRWFDLSSMEPKPSPPPPSDPENIAAYSGQRTVVGIIRARLLDAERPIAIAPGQWFGSPDFRPAPPLPEGGYHRGPWVLGACHEMSPEIRPKEPVVAVMEDRLPRSMLLRTARNNSLVIADLGGLDTEGDPYPLAALDPWIERAHPRLSDAERKRRLGALKDRVSKARKVRTEDSTWRRFRQDWGESVFTEEGDSIRILDLRGLGDTAAEALVRWAINDDGKRPLTIEVGVDMPEELISSIASHSNLRMALLEGEASAFSSFDILDADPLRPLPWLRLTTRGGRVLPMRLVDPAQVPEFSESDEPVVLEWESLGIDIELVGNIEEGHLSVINSAVVQYPTGNEEWANQMEARYPIAAWIASPARTRWPRWQRLRNRLSPEWLALMNLDDLPLERLSEVADEAPDSVLEEFSKKITNRFRQDSDAALRTRPATDPKQATRGAAWVAAQLLSNAPWLPEHMHSDLLHWALEAWLSEPPSDSMPALQGVAWLYSPGRSDESSFRPILEGIRSKGKESPSGHDLHTWASLADMMLDDSKMNLDELERILELPPGWWAPISVKILSGLLEEEDSTDWVIANTVPWCAAVLRPIGDCCQAPGLRSYEHPGCDSELYSRLSRRLRGRRERQGMPDTAEPLLDLLDALDAVNDGKSPSPGKTHPLSGWLAQPLEKWPEFSSSEIMDGDVHITERLLLRSSGYHPKIVPSISISG
;
A
#
# COMPACT_ATOMS: atom_id res chain seq x y z
N MET A 1 -28.56 -2.27 -62.72
CA MET A 1 -27.39 -2.93 -62.09
C MET A 1 -27.84 -3.42 -60.73
N VAL A 2 -27.49 -4.65 -60.33
CA VAL A 2 -27.87 -5.21 -59.04
C VAL A 2 -26.78 -4.84 -58.02
N PRO A 3 -27.11 -4.27 -56.84
CA PRO A 3 -26.15 -4.11 -55.75
C PRO A 3 -25.78 -5.49 -55.19
N ASN A 4 -24.50 -5.76 -55.02
CA ASN A 4 -24.04 -7.05 -54.50
C ASN A 4 -23.89 -6.96 -52.98
N GLU A 5 -24.99 -7.16 -52.26
CA GLU A 5 -24.99 -7.24 -50.80
C GLU A 5 -24.11 -8.41 -50.35
N SER A 6 -23.01 -8.07 -49.66
CA SER A 6 -22.21 -9.05 -48.93
C SER A 6 -22.89 -9.27 -47.58
N PRO A 7 -23.22 -10.52 -47.19
CA PRO A 7 -23.88 -10.76 -45.90
C PRO A 7 -22.95 -10.33 -44.75
N GLU A 8 -23.50 -9.59 -43.80
CA GLU A 8 -22.82 -9.34 -42.53
C GLU A 8 -22.53 -10.69 -41.84
N PRO A 9 -21.38 -10.83 -41.15
CA PRO A 9 -21.14 -12.02 -40.35
C PRO A 9 -22.19 -12.08 -39.24
N LEU A 10 -22.99 -13.16 -39.24
CA LEU A 10 -23.93 -13.48 -38.16
C LEU A 10 -23.18 -13.43 -36.82
N LYS A 11 -23.45 -12.41 -36.01
CA LYS A 11 -23.00 -12.37 -34.62
C LYS A 11 -23.52 -13.63 -33.93
N PRO A 12 -22.66 -14.49 -33.35
CA PRO A 12 -23.13 -15.50 -32.41
C PRO A 12 -23.72 -14.75 -31.22
N ASP A 13 -24.93 -15.11 -30.82
CA ASP A 13 -25.50 -14.61 -29.57
C ASP A 13 -24.85 -15.38 -28.42
N TYR A 14 -23.94 -14.71 -27.72
CA TYR A 14 -23.22 -15.29 -26.57
C TYR A 14 -24.00 -15.15 -25.26
N SER A 15 -25.17 -14.48 -25.26
CA SER A 15 -25.94 -14.27 -24.04
C SER A 15 -26.57 -15.58 -23.52
N GLY A 16 -26.34 -15.87 -22.23
CA GLY A 16 -27.14 -16.85 -21.48
C GLY A 16 -26.94 -18.35 -21.80
N SER A 17 -25.81 -18.78 -22.38
CA SER A 17 -25.53 -20.24 -22.50
C SER A 17 -24.07 -20.63 -22.27
N ALA A 18 -23.86 -21.72 -21.53
CA ALA A 18 -22.53 -22.24 -21.20
C ALA A 18 -21.83 -22.82 -22.45
N TRP A 19 -20.86 -22.07 -22.99
CA TRP A 19 -20.20 -22.37 -24.26
C TRP A 19 -18.82 -23.01 -24.08
N LYS A 20 -18.71 -24.30 -24.40
CA LYS A 20 -17.45 -25.06 -24.28
C LYS A 20 -16.59 -25.01 -25.56
N ILE A 21 -15.40 -24.42 -25.49
CA ILE A 21 -14.41 -24.36 -26.57
C ILE A 21 -13.83 -25.76 -26.82
N ARG A 22 -14.26 -26.38 -27.94
CA ARG A 22 -13.85 -27.74 -28.34
C ARG A 22 -12.49 -27.80 -29.06
N SER A 23 -11.98 -26.69 -29.59
CA SER A 23 -10.72 -26.66 -30.35
C SER A 23 -9.54 -26.41 -29.41
N LYS A 24 -8.65 -27.40 -29.30
CA LYS A 24 -7.46 -27.34 -28.43
C LYS A 24 -6.54 -26.16 -28.79
N HIS A 25 -6.23 -25.98 -30.07
CA HIS A 25 -5.36 -24.87 -30.52
C HIS A 25 -6.00 -23.50 -30.27
N ARG A 26 -7.33 -23.40 -30.43
CA ARG A 26 -8.08 -22.18 -30.10
C ARG A 26 -7.98 -21.86 -28.62
N ARG A 27 -8.26 -22.84 -27.74
CA ARG A 27 -8.20 -22.65 -26.28
C ARG A 27 -6.80 -22.22 -25.85
N ARG A 28 -5.74 -22.91 -26.31
CA ARG A 28 -4.35 -22.52 -26.00
C ARG A 28 -4.04 -21.07 -26.37
N LEU A 29 -4.43 -20.63 -27.57
CA LEU A 29 -4.18 -19.25 -28.02
C LEU A 29 -4.94 -18.22 -27.19
N LEU A 30 -6.22 -18.48 -26.89
CA LEU A 30 -7.01 -17.59 -26.03
C LEU A 30 -6.48 -17.55 -24.59
N ASP A 31 -6.14 -18.71 -24.01
CA ASP A 31 -5.56 -18.87 -22.67
C ASP A 31 -4.17 -18.22 -22.54
N ARG A 32 -3.36 -18.18 -23.60
CA ARG A 32 -2.11 -17.39 -23.62
C ARG A 32 -2.38 -15.89 -23.79
N LEU A 33 -3.45 -15.50 -24.47
CA LEU A 33 -3.83 -14.09 -24.65
C LEU A 33 -4.45 -13.47 -23.38
N THR A 34 -4.87 -14.25 -22.37
CA THR A 34 -5.26 -13.70 -21.06
C THR A 34 -4.08 -13.17 -20.25
N GLU A 35 -2.83 -13.53 -20.60
CA GLU A 35 -1.59 -12.94 -20.03
C GLU A 35 -1.22 -11.60 -20.70
N GLY A 36 -2.05 -11.09 -21.62
CA GLY A 36 -1.76 -9.90 -22.42
C GLY A 36 -1.27 -10.22 -23.84
N GLY A 37 -1.40 -9.22 -24.71
CA GLY A 37 -1.25 -9.41 -26.15
C GLY A 37 0.16 -9.34 -26.70
N ASP A 38 0.46 -10.24 -27.64
CA ASP A 38 1.79 -10.43 -28.22
C ASP A 38 1.69 -10.71 -29.74
N THR A 39 2.84 -10.78 -30.41
CA THR A 39 2.98 -11.11 -31.82
C THR A 39 2.72 -12.59 -32.10
N VAL A 40 2.27 -12.90 -33.32
CA VAL A 40 2.03 -14.29 -33.80
C VAL A 40 3.23 -15.22 -33.53
N SER A 41 4.45 -14.72 -33.62
CA SER A 41 5.68 -15.51 -33.45
C SER A 41 5.94 -15.94 -32.01
N VAL A 42 5.62 -15.09 -31.03
CA VAL A 42 5.79 -15.40 -29.60
C VAL A 42 4.63 -16.26 -29.14
N LEU A 43 3.37 -15.87 -29.44
CA LEU A 43 2.20 -16.70 -29.17
C LEU A 43 2.37 -18.13 -29.69
N ALA A 44 2.86 -18.30 -30.92
CA ALA A 44 3.14 -19.61 -31.51
C ALA A 44 4.17 -20.43 -30.70
N ARG A 45 5.26 -19.79 -30.23
CA ARG A 45 6.27 -20.43 -29.38
C ARG A 45 5.65 -20.88 -28.05
N ASP A 46 4.95 -19.97 -27.39
CA ASP A 46 4.46 -20.15 -26.02
C ASP A 46 3.36 -21.21 -25.92
N VAL A 47 2.57 -21.42 -26.99
CA VAL A 47 1.56 -22.49 -27.08
C VAL A 47 2.03 -23.75 -27.83
N GLU A 48 3.33 -23.85 -28.13
CA GLU A 48 3.98 -24.97 -28.84
C GLU A 48 3.45 -25.23 -30.27
N LEU A 49 2.86 -24.22 -30.92
CA LEU A 49 2.32 -24.32 -32.26
C LEU A 49 3.33 -23.85 -33.32
N ARG A 50 3.40 -24.54 -34.45
CA ARG A 50 4.13 -24.01 -35.62
C ARG A 50 3.46 -22.71 -36.08
N VAL A 51 4.25 -21.67 -36.33
CA VAL A 51 3.78 -20.32 -36.72
C VAL A 51 2.68 -20.31 -37.80
N PRO A 52 2.70 -21.14 -38.86
CA PRO A 52 1.61 -21.19 -39.84
C PRO A 52 0.25 -21.63 -39.27
N HIS A 53 0.24 -22.54 -38.27
CA HIS A 53 -1.00 -22.99 -37.62
C HIS A 53 -1.53 -21.94 -36.63
N ALA A 54 -0.65 -21.31 -35.85
CA ALA A 54 -1.02 -20.19 -34.98
C ALA A 54 -1.61 -19.04 -35.81
N SER A 55 -0.92 -18.62 -36.88
CA SER A 55 -1.39 -17.58 -37.81
C SER A 55 -2.77 -17.91 -38.43
N ALA A 56 -3.00 -19.17 -38.81
CA ALA A 56 -4.28 -19.61 -39.37
C ALA A 56 -5.43 -19.59 -38.35
N GLU A 57 -5.20 -19.98 -37.09
CA GLU A 57 -6.24 -19.93 -36.06
C GLU A 57 -6.46 -18.50 -35.53
N ILE A 58 -5.41 -17.68 -35.42
CA ILE A 58 -5.53 -16.24 -35.13
C ILE A 58 -6.36 -15.53 -36.20
N LYS A 59 -6.19 -15.88 -37.49
CA LYS A 59 -7.04 -15.35 -38.57
C LYS A 59 -8.52 -15.75 -38.41
N ARG A 60 -8.81 -16.95 -37.91
CA ARG A 60 -10.18 -17.37 -37.58
C ARG A 60 -10.72 -16.59 -36.37
N LEU A 61 -9.96 -16.53 -35.27
CA LEU A 61 -10.32 -15.77 -34.08
C LEU A 61 -10.65 -14.29 -34.36
N ARG A 62 -9.93 -13.66 -35.29
CA ARG A 62 -10.25 -12.31 -35.78
C ARG A 62 -11.52 -12.24 -36.63
N ASN A 63 -11.74 -13.21 -37.53
CA ASN A 63 -12.99 -13.29 -38.29
C ASN A 63 -14.21 -13.51 -37.37
N ASP A 64 -14.01 -14.26 -36.28
CA ASP A 64 -15.03 -14.57 -35.27
C ASP A 64 -15.23 -13.43 -34.25
N GLY A 65 -14.51 -12.30 -34.41
CA GLY A 65 -14.63 -11.11 -33.55
C GLY A 65 -13.95 -11.19 -32.17
N LEU A 66 -13.34 -12.33 -31.83
CA LEU A 66 -12.78 -12.64 -30.50
C LEU A 66 -11.41 -11.99 -30.23
N VAL A 67 -10.71 -11.54 -31.28
CA VAL A 67 -9.30 -11.13 -31.20
C VAL A 67 -8.98 -9.98 -32.17
N SER A 68 -8.38 -8.90 -31.64
CA SER A 68 -7.99 -7.69 -32.38
C SER A 68 -6.49 -7.67 -32.74
N SER A 69 -6.00 -6.56 -33.30
CA SER A 69 -4.55 -6.26 -33.38
C SER A 69 -4.29 -4.77 -33.61
N ASP A 70 -3.25 -4.24 -32.97
CA ASP A 70 -2.93 -2.80 -32.92
C ASP A 70 -2.56 -2.20 -34.29
N LEU A 71 -2.10 -3.05 -35.22
CA LEU A 71 -1.75 -2.69 -36.58
C LEU A 71 -2.61 -3.44 -37.60
N SER A 72 -2.66 -2.89 -38.81
CA SER A 72 -3.40 -3.45 -39.94
C SER A 72 -3.00 -4.90 -40.24
N ALA A 73 -4.00 -5.71 -40.60
CA ALA A 73 -3.86 -7.16 -40.72
C ALA A 73 -2.76 -7.58 -41.72
N GLY A 74 -1.70 -8.19 -41.21
CA GLY A 74 -0.53 -8.63 -41.98
C GLY A 74 0.74 -7.82 -41.72
N SER A 75 0.65 -6.71 -40.98
CA SER A 75 1.82 -5.95 -40.52
C SER A 75 2.72 -6.79 -39.62
N ARG A 76 4.03 -6.76 -39.86
CA ARG A 76 5.03 -7.38 -38.98
C ARG A 76 5.10 -6.62 -37.66
N GLY A 77 5.23 -7.34 -36.55
CA GLY A 77 5.30 -6.75 -35.20
C GLY A 77 3.94 -6.37 -34.59
N ALA A 78 2.81 -6.59 -35.29
CA ALA A 78 1.49 -6.39 -34.72
C ALA A 78 1.28 -7.30 -33.49
N ARG A 79 1.06 -6.68 -32.32
CA ARG A 79 0.51 -7.36 -31.14
C ARG A 79 -0.98 -7.64 -31.35
N ILE A 80 -1.47 -8.63 -30.61
CA ILE A 80 -2.76 -9.28 -30.81
C ILE A 80 -3.40 -9.41 -29.43
N HIS A 81 -4.61 -8.90 -29.23
CA HIS A 81 -5.27 -8.84 -27.92
C HIS A 81 -6.66 -9.49 -27.98
N LEU A 82 -7.18 -9.93 -26.84
CA LEU A 82 -8.59 -10.33 -26.72
C LEU A 82 -9.49 -9.10 -26.91
N THR A 83 -10.64 -9.30 -27.56
CA THR A 83 -11.76 -8.36 -27.48
C THR A 83 -12.63 -8.68 -26.25
N GLU A 84 -13.60 -7.83 -25.96
CA GLU A 84 -14.69 -8.08 -24.99
C GLU A 84 -15.34 -9.46 -25.23
N LEU A 85 -15.80 -9.74 -26.46
CA LEU A 85 -16.31 -11.05 -26.89
C LEU A 85 -15.28 -12.19 -26.69
N GLY A 86 -13.99 -11.89 -26.82
CA GLY A 86 -12.90 -12.82 -26.52
C GLY A 86 -12.84 -13.22 -25.04
N TRP A 87 -12.95 -12.25 -24.14
CA TRP A 87 -13.00 -12.47 -22.69
C TRP A 87 -14.28 -13.17 -22.24
N GLU A 88 -15.43 -12.81 -22.82
CA GLU A 88 -16.71 -13.53 -22.62
C GLU A 88 -16.58 -15.00 -23.04
N SER A 89 -16.05 -15.26 -24.24
CA SER A 89 -15.92 -16.63 -24.77
C SER A 89 -14.95 -17.50 -23.97
N VAL A 90 -13.91 -16.91 -23.37
CA VAL A 90 -13.04 -17.61 -22.41
C VAL A 90 -13.78 -17.89 -21.10
N SER A 91 -14.46 -16.89 -20.53
CA SER A 91 -15.18 -17.03 -19.26
C SER A 91 -16.29 -18.08 -19.34
N ALA A 92 -17.03 -18.12 -20.45
CA ALA A 92 -18.08 -19.12 -20.69
C ALA A 92 -17.54 -20.56 -20.78
N ASP A 93 -16.33 -20.77 -21.29
CA ASP A 93 -15.68 -22.10 -21.30
C ASP A 93 -15.15 -22.52 -19.93
N GLU A 94 -14.76 -21.55 -19.09
CA GLU A 94 -14.34 -21.77 -17.70
C GLU A 94 -15.56 -22.11 -16.82
N TRP A 95 -16.65 -21.36 -16.92
CA TRP A 95 -17.94 -21.67 -16.27
C TRP A 95 -18.49 -23.03 -16.70
N SER A 96 -18.41 -23.36 -18.00
CA SER A 96 -18.79 -24.68 -18.55
C SER A 96 -17.95 -25.86 -18.05
N ARG A 97 -16.94 -25.62 -17.18
CA ARG A 97 -16.10 -26.65 -16.54
C ARG A 97 -16.22 -26.62 -15.03
N ALA A 98 -16.39 -25.43 -14.45
CA ALA A 98 -16.77 -25.29 -13.04
C ALA A 98 -18.11 -25.99 -12.74
N SER A 99 -19.10 -25.89 -13.64
CA SER A 99 -20.38 -26.61 -13.51
C SER A 99 -20.26 -28.13 -13.68
N GLU A 100 -19.18 -28.63 -14.27
CA GLU A 100 -18.90 -30.08 -14.37
C GLU A 100 -18.23 -30.66 -13.10
N ALA A 101 -17.84 -29.82 -12.13
CA ALA A 101 -17.26 -30.22 -10.84
C ALA A 101 -18.31 -30.39 -9.71
N SER A 102 -19.60 -30.38 -10.05
CA SER A 102 -20.71 -30.58 -9.12
C SER A 102 -20.85 -32.05 -8.70
N PRO A 103 -21.16 -32.37 -7.42
CA PRO A 103 -21.46 -31.46 -6.32
C PRO A 103 -20.21 -30.78 -5.73
N LEU A 104 -20.38 -29.55 -5.25
CA LEU A 104 -19.34 -28.84 -4.47
C LEU A 104 -19.20 -29.48 -3.07
N PRO A 105 -17.98 -29.50 -2.49
CA PRO A 105 -17.74 -30.07 -1.16
C PRO A 105 -18.21 -29.17 0.00
N GLU A 106 -18.47 -29.81 1.14
CA GLU A 106 -18.79 -29.14 2.42
C GLU A 106 -17.53 -28.53 3.08
N ASP A 107 -16.35 -29.06 2.75
CA ASP A 107 -15.04 -28.57 3.17
C ASP A 107 -14.59 -27.39 2.29
N SER A 108 -14.17 -26.28 2.91
CA SER A 108 -13.70 -25.08 2.19
C SER A 108 -12.24 -25.20 1.70
N SER A 109 -11.44 -26.07 2.32
CA SER A 109 -10.02 -26.28 1.99
C SER A 109 -9.78 -27.09 0.72
N MET A 110 -10.86 -27.44 0.01
CA MET A 110 -10.86 -28.28 -1.18
C MET A 110 -10.63 -27.48 -2.45
N CYS A 111 -9.70 -27.96 -3.27
CA CYS A 111 -9.40 -27.49 -4.62
C CYS A 111 -9.79 -28.56 -5.65
N CYS A 112 -10.29 -28.16 -6.82
CA CYS A 112 -10.66 -29.02 -7.93
C CYS A 112 -9.79 -28.75 -9.15
N LEU A 113 -9.32 -29.81 -9.82
CA LEU A 113 -8.77 -29.67 -11.16
C LEU A 113 -9.93 -29.54 -12.17
N LEU A 114 -10.21 -28.33 -12.69
CA LEU A 114 -11.26 -28.11 -13.70
C LEU A 114 -10.77 -28.44 -15.12
N PHE A 115 -9.51 -28.15 -15.43
CA PHE A 115 -8.90 -28.46 -16.72
C PHE A 115 -7.36 -28.47 -16.66
N ARG A 116 -6.73 -29.25 -17.55
CA ARG A 116 -5.27 -29.25 -17.78
C ARG A 116 -4.96 -29.29 -19.28
N ASP A 117 -3.99 -28.48 -19.71
CA ASP A 117 -3.30 -28.68 -20.99
C ASP A 117 -1.79 -28.42 -20.85
N GLY A 118 -1.02 -29.51 -20.80
CA GLY A 118 0.43 -29.44 -20.54
C GLY A 118 0.71 -28.86 -19.15
N PRO A 119 1.44 -27.73 -19.04
CA PRO A 119 1.68 -27.06 -17.77
C PRO A 119 0.50 -26.19 -17.30
N ASN A 120 -0.41 -25.76 -18.19
CA ASN A 120 -1.48 -24.83 -17.84
C ASN A 120 -2.65 -25.57 -17.17
N LEU A 121 -3.14 -25.01 -16.06
CA LEU A 121 -4.23 -25.52 -15.25
C LEU A 121 -5.35 -24.48 -15.13
N LEU A 122 -6.58 -24.97 -15.08
CA LEU A 122 -7.74 -24.25 -14.53
C LEU A 122 -8.14 -24.97 -13.25
N LEU A 123 -8.25 -24.23 -12.16
CA LEU A 123 -8.57 -24.74 -10.84
C LEU A 123 -9.89 -24.12 -10.34
N GLY A 124 -10.64 -24.90 -9.57
CA GLY A 124 -11.79 -24.45 -8.80
C GLY A 124 -11.42 -24.48 -7.32
N VAL A 125 -11.72 -23.43 -6.56
CA VAL A 125 -11.42 -23.32 -5.13
C VAL A 125 -12.66 -22.91 -4.35
N MET A 126 -12.76 -23.34 -3.10
CA MET A 126 -13.88 -22.99 -2.21
C MET A 126 -13.54 -21.87 -1.21
N GLU A 127 -12.26 -21.52 -1.06
CA GLU A 127 -11.75 -20.42 -0.23
C GLU A 127 -10.70 -19.56 -0.97
N PRO A 128 -10.37 -18.34 -0.50
CA PRO A 128 -9.36 -17.48 -1.12
C PRO A 128 -7.96 -18.10 -1.08
N CYS A 129 -7.11 -17.78 -2.06
CA CYS A 129 -5.73 -18.24 -2.09
C CYS A 129 -4.79 -17.22 -1.45
N ASP A 130 -4.32 -17.48 -0.23
CA ASP A 130 -3.33 -16.62 0.45
C ASP A 130 -1.91 -16.78 -0.13
N SER A 131 -1.58 -17.97 -0.66
CA SER A 131 -0.29 -18.23 -1.30
C SER A 131 -0.40 -18.15 -2.83
N PRO A 132 0.59 -17.53 -3.53
CA PRO A 132 0.65 -17.53 -4.98
C PRO A 132 1.16 -18.85 -5.58
N LEU A 133 1.46 -19.84 -4.74
CA LEU A 133 1.79 -21.21 -5.10
C LEU A 133 0.70 -22.14 -4.54
N LEU A 134 0.16 -23.03 -5.38
CA LEU A 134 -0.70 -24.14 -4.96
C LEU A 134 0.00 -25.48 -5.17
N LEU A 135 -0.37 -26.45 -4.34
CA LEU A 135 0.13 -27.82 -4.38
C LEU A 135 -0.89 -28.72 -5.08
N ILE A 136 -0.50 -29.28 -6.22
CA ILE A 136 -1.34 -30.17 -7.03
C ILE A 136 -0.84 -31.60 -6.81
N PRO A 137 -1.67 -32.53 -6.32
CA PRO A 137 -1.24 -33.91 -6.13
C PRO A 137 -1.05 -34.61 -7.48
N ASP A 138 -0.02 -35.46 -7.60
CA ASP A 138 0.26 -36.22 -8.83
C ASP A 138 -0.77 -37.34 -9.06
N ARG A 139 -1.52 -37.73 -8.01
CA ARG A 139 -2.62 -38.72 -8.02
C ARG A 139 -3.64 -38.37 -6.94
N PRO A 140 -4.91 -38.78 -7.05
CA PRO A 140 -5.90 -38.50 -6.01
C PRO A 140 -5.43 -38.97 -4.62
N PRO A 141 -5.53 -38.14 -3.57
CA PRO A 141 -5.24 -38.58 -2.20
C PRO A 141 -6.21 -39.69 -1.80
N VAL A 142 -5.66 -40.85 -1.40
CA VAL A 142 -6.45 -41.98 -0.93
C VAL A 142 -6.71 -41.81 0.56
N SER A 143 -7.97 -41.67 0.95
CA SER A 143 -8.38 -41.57 2.36
C SER A 143 -8.17 -42.90 3.08
N ILE A 144 -7.00 -43.08 3.71
CA ILE A 144 -6.68 -44.26 4.51
C ILE A 144 -7.46 -44.22 5.83
N LEU A 145 -8.65 -44.83 5.81
CA LEU A 145 -9.48 -45.04 6.98
C LEU A 145 -8.74 -45.86 8.06
N GLY A 146 -8.20 -45.16 9.07
CA GLY A 146 -7.86 -45.72 10.38
C GLY A 146 -6.45 -46.29 10.54
N ASN A 147 -5.38 -45.58 10.15
CA ASN A 147 -4.03 -45.96 10.60
C ASN A 147 -3.05 -44.77 10.71
N SER A 148 -3.02 -44.10 11.87
CA SER A 148 -2.22 -42.90 12.18
C SER A 148 -0.71 -43.15 12.37
N GLY A 149 -0.12 -44.10 11.63
CA GLY A 149 1.21 -44.64 11.91
C GLY A 149 1.98 -45.21 10.72
N SER A 150 1.65 -44.81 9.48
CA SER A 150 2.35 -45.29 8.28
C SER A 150 3.64 -44.49 8.00
N THR A 151 4.73 -44.84 8.68
CA THR A 151 6.06 -44.23 8.43
C THR A 151 6.78 -44.94 7.28
N GLY A 152 6.31 -44.82 6.04
CA GLY A 152 7.03 -45.35 4.87
C GLY A 152 6.34 -45.27 3.50
N SER A 153 7.03 -44.65 2.55
CA SER A 153 6.92 -44.76 1.08
C SER A 153 5.58 -44.51 0.34
N ASP A 154 4.41 -44.78 0.91
CA ASP A 154 3.12 -44.73 0.18
C ASP A 154 2.47 -43.33 0.16
N GLY A 155 3.29 -42.28 0.13
CA GLY A 155 2.83 -40.89 0.02
C GLY A 155 2.53 -40.48 -1.42
N VAL A 156 1.43 -39.75 -1.63
CA VAL A 156 1.17 -39.04 -2.90
C VAL A 156 2.24 -37.97 -3.09
N LEU A 157 2.89 -37.95 -4.25
CA LEU A 157 3.80 -36.86 -4.63
C LEU A 157 2.99 -35.62 -5.01
N TRP A 158 3.52 -34.45 -4.68
CA TRP A 158 2.89 -33.16 -4.99
C TRP A 158 3.77 -32.33 -5.92
N SER A 159 3.11 -31.60 -6.81
CA SER A 159 3.70 -30.77 -7.85
C SER A 159 3.23 -29.33 -7.67
N TRP A 160 4.18 -28.40 -7.60
CA TRP A 160 3.91 -26.97 -7.41
C TRP A 160 3.35 -26.30 -8.68
N ALA A 161 2.31 -25.47 -8.51
CA ALA A 161 1.74 -24.63 -9.55
C ALA A 161 1.70 -23.15 -9.12
N VAL A 162 2.14 -22.25 -9.98
CA VAL A 162 2.10 -20.79 -9.79
C VAL A 162 0.74 -20.24 -10.24
N LEU A 163 0.12 -19.39 -9.44
CA LEU A 163 -1.11 -18.68 -9.81
C LEU A 163 -0.82 -17.58 -10.86
N ARG A 164 -1.58 -17.61 -11.97
CA ARG A 164 -1.50 -16.67 -13.10
C ARG A 164 -2.43 -15.45 -12.93
N GLU A 165 -3.24 -15.47 -11.89
CA GLU A 165 -4.15 -14.40 -11.47
C GLU A 165 -3.81 -14.04 -10.01
N ARG A 166 -4.17 -12.82 -9.59
CA ARG A 166 -3.96 -12.37 -8.21
C ARG A 166 -4.96 -13.00 -7.23
N GLU A 167 -6.18 -13.26 -7.69
CA GLU A 167 -7.30 -13.74 -6.88
C GLU A 167 -8.16 -14.75 -7.67
N PRO A 168 -8.88 -15.66 -7.00
CA PRO A 168 -9.94 -16.44 -7.63
C PRO A 168 -11.12 -15.56 -8.03
N ARG A 169 -11.67 -15.77 -9.23
CA ARG A 169 -12.91 -15.13 -9.67
C ARG A 169 -14.11 -15.94 -9.19
N TRP A 170 -14.92 -15.38 -8.29
CA TRP A 170 -16.06 -16.06 -7.67
C TRP A 170 -17.30 -16.02 -8.55
N PHE A 171 -17.96 -17.17 -8.73
CA PHE A 171 -19.18 -17.30 -9.51
C PHE A 171 -20.20 -18.18 -8.81
N ASP A 172 -21.47 -17.77 -8.86
CA ASP A 172 -22.59 -18.60 -8.44
C ASP A 172 -23.02 -19.53 -9.59
N LEU A 173 -22.81 -20.84 -9.43
CA LEU A 173 -23.17 -21.85 -10.43
C LEU A 173 -24.68 -21.96 -10.69
N SER A 174 -25.53 -21.36 -9.84
CA SER A 174 -26.99 -21.40 -9.98
C SER A 174 -27.56 -20.21 -10.76
N SER A 175 -27.01 -18.99 -10.59
CA SER A 175 -27.43 -17.79 -11.34
C SER A 175 -26.53 -17.47 -12.55
N MET A 176 -25.33 -18.07 -12.61
CA MET A 176 -24.23 -17.71 -13.53
C MET A 176 -23.73 -16.26 -13.37
N GLU A 177 -23.95 -15.64 -12.20
CA GLU A 177 -23.45 -14.30 -11.90
C GLU A 177 -22.08 -14.35 -11.19
N PRO A 178 -21.20 -13.37 -11.43
CA PRO A 178 -20.03 -13.15 -10.58
C PRO A 178 -20.46 -12.71 -9.17
N LYS A 179 -19.65 -13.06 -8.17
CA LYS A 179 -19.74 -12.55 -6.79
C LYS A 179 -18.41 -11.86 -6.42
N PRO A 180 -18.40 -10.92 -5.47
CA PRO A 180 -17.16 -10.29 -5.01
C PRO A 180 -16.31 -11.23 -4.13
N SER A 181 -16.96 -12.13 -3.40
CA SER A 181 -16.37 -12.96 -2.35
C SER A 181 -17.02 -14.34 -2.30
N PRO A 182 -16.38 -15.35 -1.67
CA PRO A 182 -17.05 -16.60 -1.32
C PRO A 182 -18.13 -16.34 -0.26
N PRO A 183 -19.15 -17.21 -0.14
CA PRO A 183 -20.01 -17.22 1.04
C PRO A 183 -19.17 -17.50 2.29
N PRO A 184 -19.47 -16.89 3.44
CA PRO A 184 -18.75 -17.18 4.68
C PRO A 184 -18.85 -18.68 5.03
N PRO A 185 -17.83 -19.24 5.73
CA PRO A 185 -17.88 -20.62 6.19
C PRO A 185 -19.13 -20.85 7.05
N SER A 186 -19.72 -22.04 6.92
CA SER A 186 -20.96 -22.41 7.60
C SER A 186 -20.76 -22.41 9.12
N ASP A 187 -21.20 -21.33 9.78
CA ASP A 187 -21.12 -21.15 11.23
C ASP A 187 -21.77 -22.34 11.96
N PRO A 188 -21.01 -23.13 12.75
CA PRO A 188 -21.52 -24.33 13.41
C PRO A 188 -22.58 -24.04 14.49
N GLU A 189 -22.68 -22.81 14.99
CA GLU A 189 -23.76 -22.45 15.93
C GLU A 189 -25.09 -22.16 15.22
N ASN A 190 -25.08 -21.93 13.91
CA ASN A 190 -26.25 -21.48 13.16
C ASN A 190 -26.89 -22.61 12.32
N ILE A 191 -27.99 -23.17 12.83
CA ILE A 191 -28.75 -24.26 12.17
C ILE A 191 -29.20 -23.89 10.74
N ALA A 192 -29.39 -22.60 10.41
CA ALA A 192 -29.72 -22.19 9.05
C ALA A 192 -28.58 -22.41 8.04
N ALA A 193 -27.32 -22.35 8.49
CA ALA A 193 -26.13 -22.50 7.64
C ALA A 193 -25.97 -23.93 7.06
N TYR A 194 -26.68 -24.92 7.61
CA TYR A 194 -26.75 -26.30 7.12
C TYR A 194 -27.84 -26.53 6.06
N SER A 195 -28.66 -25.52 5.73
CA SER A 195 -29.84 -25.69 4.86
C SER A 195 -29.63 -25.31 3.38
N GLY A 196 -28.56 -24.57 3.06
CA GLY A 196 -28.22 -24.19 1.69
C GLY A 196 -27.20 -25.14 1.04
N GLN A 197 -27.46 -25.58 -0.19
CA GLN A 197 -26.39 -26.12 -1.04
C GLN A 197 -25.42 -24.99 -1.39
N ARG A 198 -24.10 -25.20 -1.22
CA ARG A 198 -23.11 -24.26 -1.76
C ARG A 198 -23.20 -24.28 -3.28
N THR A 199 -23.44 -23.10 -3.88
CA THR A 199 -23.47 -22.88 -5.33
C THR A 199 -22.28 -22.07 -5.82
N VAL A 200 -21.59 -21.35 -4.94
CA VAL A 200 -20.48 -20.46 -5.29
C VAL A 200 -19.16 -21.24 -5.34
N VAL A 201 -18.37 -21.00 -6.39
CA VAL A 201 -17.01 -21.52 -6.56
C VAL A 201 -16.09 -20.44 -7.14
N GLY A 202 -14.84 -20.40 -6.67
CA GLY A 202 -13.80 -19.53 -7.20
C GLY A 202 -13.07 -20.23 -8.35
N ILE A 203 -12.88 -19.54 -9.47
CA ILE A 203 -12.12 -20.06 -10.62
C ILE A 203 -10.79 -19.31 -10.72
N ILE A 204 -9.68 -20.04 -10.83
CA ILE A 204 -8.35 -19.45 -10.96
C ILE A 204 -7.47 -20.22 -11.96
N ARG A 205 -6.67 -19.49 -12.76
CA ARG A 205 -5.69 -20.08 -13.67
C ARG A 205 -4.33 -20.26 -12.98
N ALA A 206 -3.69 -21.39 -13.22
CA ALA A 206 -2.37 -21.71 -12.67
C ALA A 206 -1.45 -22.37 -13.70
N ARG A 207 -0.14 -22.46 -13.41
CA ARG A 207 0.88 -23.08 -14.27
C ARG A 207 1.85 -23.92 -13.45
N LEU A 208 2.02 -25.19 -13.81
CA LEU A 208 2.94 -26.12 -13.18
C LEU A 208 4.41 -25.70 -13.38
N LEU A 209 5.20 -25.75 -12.30
CA LEU A 209 6.66 -25.54 -12.36
C LEU A 209 7.37 -26.74 -13.02
N ASP A 210 7.00 -27.96 -12.63
CA ASP A 210 7.53 -29.20 -13.20
C ASP A 210 6.59 -29.77 -14.28
N ALA A 211 6.59 -29.13 -15.44
CA ALA A 211 5.72 -29.48 -16.58
C ALA A 211 5.85 -30.95 -17.05
N GLU A 212 7.03 -31.58 -16.85
CA GLU A 212 7.29 -32.98 -17.22
C GLU A 212 6.62 -34.00 -16.27
N ARG A 213 6.09 -33.59 -15.11
CA ARG A 213 5.45 -34.51 -14.16
C ARG A 213 4.03 -34.92 -14.61
N PRO A 214 3.73 -36.24 -14.64
CA PRO A 214 2.44 -36.75 -15.08
C PRO A 214 1.41 -36.78 -13.94
N ILE A 215 0.83 -35.62 -13.59
CA ILE A 215 -0.39 -35.57 -12.76
C ILE A 215 -1.50 -36.40 -13.44
N ALA A 216 -2.03 -37.37 -12.70
CA ALA A 216 -3.05 -38.34 -13.11
C ALA A 216 -4.37 -38.16 -12.34
N ILE A 217 -4.69 -36.92 -11.95
CA ILE A 217 -6.00 -36.50 -11.45
C ILE A 217 -6.94 -36.25 -12.64
N ALA A 218 -8.20 -36.65 -12.52
CA ALA A 218 -9.22 -36.40 -13.54
C ALA A 218 -9.81 -34.99 -13.41
N PRO A 219 -10.20 -34.31 -14.51
CA PRO A 219 -10.99 -33.09 -14.44
C PRO A 219 -12.31 -33.31 -13.68
N GLY A 220 -12.69 -32.36 -12.83
CA GLY A 220 -13.86 -32.45 -11.94
C GLY A 220 -13.60 -33.16 -10.61
N GLN A 221 -12.33 -33.45 -10.27
CA GLN A 221 -11.96 -34.12 -9.04
C GLN A 221 -11.38 -33.15 -7.98
N TRP A 222 -11.98 -33.18 -6.80
CA TRP A 222 -11.59 -32.42 -5.61
C TRP A 222 -10.45 -33.09 -4.81
N PHE A 223 -9.61 -32.29 -4.18
CA PHE A 223 -8.52 -32.67 -3.26
C PHE A 223 -8.24 -31.52 -2.27
N GLY A 224 -7.88 -31.84 -1.03
CA GLY A 224 -7.45 -30.86 -0.01
C GLY A 224 -5.95 -30.59 -0.04
N SER A 225 -5.45 -29.90 0.99
CA SER A 225 -4.01 -29.68 1.23
C SER A 225 -3.28 -30.94 1.75
N PRO A 226 -1.94 -31.03 1.62
CA PRO A 226 -1.16 -32.17 2.11
C PRO A 226 -0.94 -32.18 3.63
N ASP A 227 -1.07 -33.36 4.24
CA ASP A 227 -0.76 -33.62 5.66
C ASP A 227 0.74 -33.50 6.03
N PHE A 228 1.63 -33.28 5.04
CA PHE A 228 3.07 -33.27 5.23
C PHE A 228 3.78 -32.27 4.31
N ARG A 229 4.90 -31.72 4.78
CA ARG A 229 5.73 -30.79 3.99
C ARG A 229 6.23 -31.47 2.71
N PRO A 230 5.88 -30.97 1.51
CA PRO A 230 6.30 -31.54 0.23
C PRO A 230 7.76 -31.21 -0.08
N ALA A 231 8.30 -31.81 -1.16
CA ALA A 231 9.60 -31.42 -1.69
C ALA A 231 9.58 -29.95 -2.17
N PRO A 232 10.66 -29.17 -1.97
CA PRO A 232 10.68 -27.75 -2.31
C PRO A 232 10.53 -27.48 -3.82
N PRO A 233 10.02 -26.28 -4.20
CA PRO A 233 9.87 -25.89 -5.61
C PRO A 233 11.22 -25.63 -6.31
N LEU A 234 12.31 -25.46 -5.56
CA LEU A 234 13.67 -25.26 -6.05
C LEU A 234 14.64 -26.35 -5.56
N PRO A 235 15.70 -26.69 -6.32
CA PRO A 235 16.70 -27.65 -5.89
C PRO A 235 17.47 -27.21 -4.64
N GLU A 236 17.38 -28.00 -3.55
CA GLU A 236 18.02 -27.66 -2.26
C GLU A 236 19.49 -27.26 -2.35
N GLY A 237 20.27 -27.98 -3.16
CA GLY A 237 21.72 -27.79 -3.27
C GLY A 237 22.16 -26.44 -3.87
N GLY A 238 21.25 -25.74 -4.57
CA GLY A 238 21.46 -24.40 -5.08
C GLY A 238 20.70 -23.31 -4.31
N TYR A 239 19.49 -23.61 -3.84
CA TYR A 239 18.52 -22.58 -3.42
C TYR A 239 18.06 -22.64 -1.96
N HIS A 240 18.45 -23.65 -1.17
CA HIS A 240 18.05 -23.75 0.25
C HIS A 240 19.25 -23.96 1.20
N ARG A 241 20.48 -23.79 0.70
CA ARG A 241 21.73 -24.06 1.43
C ARG A 241 22.82 -22.97 1.23
N GLY A 242 22.44 -21.80 0.71
CA GLY A 242 23.31 -20.63 0.59
C GLY A 242 23.60 -19.93 1.93
N PRO A 243 24.57 -18.99 1.95
CA PRO A 243 25.07 -18.35 3.18
C PRO A 243 24.22 -17.16 3.68
N TRP A 244 23.10 -16.85 3.03
CA TRP A 244 22.23 -15.72 3.34
C TRP A 244 20.78 -16.03 2.91
N VAL A 245 19.82 -15.25 3.41
CA VAL A 245 18.38 -15.38 3.10
C VAL A 245 17.98 -14.31 2.11
N LEU A 246 17.36 -14.71 1.00
CA LEU A 246 16.81 -13.81 -0.01
C LEU A 246 15.30 -13.59 0.18
N GLY A 247 14.54 -14.65 0.49
CA GLY A 247 13.08 -14.58 0.65
C GLY A 247 12.43 -15.94 0.88
N ALA A 248 11.11 -16.01 0.75
CA ALA A 248 10.31 -17.24 0.84
C ALA A 248 9.20 -17.24 -0.23
N CYS A 249 8.73 -18.41 -0.66
CA CYS A 249 7.70 -18.52 -1.72
C CYS A 249 6.37 -19.12 -1.23
N HIS A 250 6.39 -19.96 -0.18
CA HIS A 250 5.23 -20.49 0.53
C HIS A 250 5.72 -21.02 1.89
N GLU A 251 4.89 -20.93 2.94
CA GLU A 251 5.17 -21.45 4.30
C GLU A 251 5.56 -22.94 4.36
N MET A 252 4.97 -23.78 3.50
CA MET A 252 5.35 -25.18 3.36
C MET A 252 6.71 -25.36 2.65
N SER A 253 7.27 -24.34 2.00
CA SER A 253 8.64 -24.37 1.47
C SER A 253 9.65 -23.85 2.50
N PRO A 254 10.89 -24.38 2.52
CA PRO A 254 12.02 -23.69 3.13
C PRO A 254 12.28 -22.33 2.46
N GLU A 255 12.88 -21.39 3.20
CA GLU A 255 13.40 -20.12 2.69
C GLU A 255 14.35 -20.30 1.51
N ILE A 256 14.30 -19.37 0.56
CA ILE A 256 15.23 -19.28 -0.56
C ILE A 256 16.53 -18.63 -0.06
N ARG A 257 17.57 -19.45 -0.04
CA ARG A 257 18.95 -19.16 0.38
C ARG A 257 19.88 -19.50 -0.79
N PRO A 258 20.10 -18.58 -1.75
CA PRO A 258 20.82 -18.88 -2.98
C PRO A 258 22.33 -19.02 -2.72
N LYS A 259 22.92 -20.04 -3.34
CA LYS A 259 24.35 -20.35 -3.28
C LYS A 259 25.17 -19.66 -4.39
N GLU A 260 24.54 -19.38 -5.53
CA GLU A 260 25.13 -18.69 -6.67
C GLU A 260 24.68 -17.21 -6.69
N PRO A 261 25.43 -16.30 -7.33
CA PRO A 261 25.03 -14.90 -7.46
C PRO A 261 23.70 -14.72 -8.19
N VAL A 262 22.89 -13.80 -7.66
CA VAL A 262 21.56 -13.40 -8.18
C VAL A 262 21.61 -11.96 -8.68
N VAL A 263 20.88 -11.65 -9.74
CA VAL A 263 20.92 -10.33 -10.40
C VAL A 263 19.52 -9.73 -10.38
N ALA A 264 19.35 -8.55 -9.80
CA ALA A 264 18.07 -7.84 -9.80
C ALA A 264 18.05 -6.78 -10.91
N VAL A 265 17.00 -6.78 -11.73
CA VAL A 265 16.80 -5.83 -12.84
C VAL A 265 15.57 -5.00 -12.52
N MET A 266 15.77 -3.80 -11.97
CA MET A 266 14.70 -2.99 -11.38
C MET A 266 14.99 -1.49 -11.54
N GLU A 267 14.10 -0.75 -12.21
CA GLU A 267 14.24 0.70 -12.39
C GLU A 267 13.98 1.48 -11.08
N ASP A 268 13.00 1.06 -10.26
CA ASP A 268 12.59 1.80 -9.04
C ASP A 268 13.54 1.66 -7.84
N ARG A 269 13.73 2.77 -7.11
CA ARG A 269 14.54 2.82 -5.87
C ARG A 269 13.96 2.01 -4.71
N LEU A 270 12.63 1.89 -4.62
CA LEU A 270 11.96 1.20 -3.52
C LEU A 270 12.31 -0.31 -3.43
N PRO A 271 12.15 -1.13 -4.49
CA PRO A 271 12.52 -2.53 -4.41
C PRO A 271 14.02 -2.77 -4.33
N ARG A 272 14.87 -1.90 -4.92
CA ARG A 272 16.32 -1.91 -4.66
C ARG A 272 16.61 -1.77 -3.17
N SER A 273 15.97 -0.80 -2.51
CA SER A 273 16.11 -0.57 -1.07
C SER A 273 15.64 -1.77 -0.24
N MET A 274 14.50 -2.38 -0.57
CA MET A 274 14.03 -3.61 0.12
C MET A 274 14.99 -4.79 -0.05
N LEU A 275 15.54 -5.01 -1.26
CA LEU A 275 16.55 -6.02 -1.52
C LEU A 275 17.83 -5.78 -0.72
N LEU A 276 18.26 -4.52 -0.58
CA LEU A 276 19.45 -4.19 0.21
C LEU A 276 19.28 -4.51 1.70
N ARG A 277 18.06 -4.43 2.28
CA ARG A 277 17.81 -4.82 3.68
C ARG A 277 18.16 -6.28 3.97
N THR A 278 17.92 -7.18 3.02
CA THR A 278 18.29 -8.62 3.13
C THR A 278 19.73 -8.86 2.67
N ALA A 279 20.14 -8.24 1.55
CA ALA A 279 21.43 -8.46 0.91
C ALA A 279 22.63 -7.83 1.64
N ARG A 280 22.45 -6.83 2.52
CA ARG A 280 23.53 -6.19 3.30
C ARG A 280 24.17 -7.07 4.38
N ASN A 281 23.52 -8.16 4.77
CA ASN A 281 23.94 -8.96 5.93
C ASN A 281 25.25 -9.71 5.67
N ASN A 282 26.33 -9.30 6.34
CA ASN A 282 27.69 -9.83 6.17
C ASN A 282 28.23 -9.78 4.72
N SER A 283 27.91 -8.71 3.98
CA SER A 283 28.50 -8.39 2.67
C SER A 283 29.30 -7.08 2.72
N LEU A 284 30.09 -6.81 1.67
CA LEU A 284 30.45 -5.47 1.26
C LEU A 284 29.36 -4.95 0.32
N VAL A 285 28.75 -3.82 0.65
CA VAL A 285 27.66 -3.17 -0.09
C VAL A 285 28.17 -1.88 -0.73
N ILE A 286 27.84 -1.68 -2.01
CA ILE A 286 28.11 -0.44 -2.76
C ILE A 286 26.82 -0.09 -3.53
N ALA A 287 26.01 0.81 -2.99
CA ALA A 287 24.67 1.13 -3.52
C ALA A 287 24.14 2.49 -3.01
N ASP A 288 23.04 2.97 -3.57
CA ASP A 288 22.19 4.00 -2.99
C ASP A 288 21.59 3.49 -1.66
N LEU A 289 22.01 4.08 -0.53
CA LEU A 289 21.52 3.69 0.80
C LEU A 289 20.20 4.38 1.19
N GLY A 290 19.54 5.09 0.26
CA GLY A 290 18.37 5.93 0.50
C GLY A 290 17.30 5.32 1.41
N GLY A 291 16.80 4.13 1.03
CA GLY A 291 15.75 3.41 1.76
C GLY A 291 16.25 2.49 2.88
N LEU A 292 17.44 2.75 3.45
CA LEU A 292 17.99 2.08 4.63
C LEU A 292 18.21 3.07 5.79
N ASP A 293 17.96 2.65 7.03
CA ASP A 293 18.32 3.42 8.24
C ASP A 293 19.79 3.18 8.64
N THR A 294 20.73 3.45 7.73
CA THR A 294 22.16 3.20 7.98
C THR A 294 23.04 4.24 7.28
N GLU A 295 23.91 4.91 8.03
CA GLU A 295 24.95 5.79 7.47
C GLU A 295 26.07 4.96 6.81
N GLY A 296 26.63 5.45 5.71
CA GLY A 296 27.74 4.79 5.01
C GLY A 296 29.08 4.93 5.75
N ASP A 297 29.93 3.91 5.64
CA ASP A 297 31.31 3.92 6.13
C ASP A 297 32.17 4.96 5.38
N PRO A 298 33.23 5.51 6.01
CA PRO A 298 34.22 6.36 5.32
C PRO A 298 34.87 5.64 4.13
N TYR A 299 35.00 6.35 3.01
CA TYR A 299 35.47 5.77 1.75
C TYR A 299 36.96 5.35 1.83
N PRO A 300 37.38 4.27 1.14
CA PRO A 300 38.75 3.81 1.17
C PRO A 300 39.67 4.76 0.38
N LEU A 301 40.76 5.24 0.99
CA LEU A 301 41.78 6.05 0.28
C LEU A 301 42.44 5.31 -0.90
N ALA A 302 42.30 3.99 -0.99
CA ALA A 302 42.70 3.18 -2.13
C ALA A 302 41.84 3.44 -3.38
N ALA A 303 40.56 3.79 -3.25
CA ALA A 303 39.70 4.10 -4.41
C ALA A 303 40.13 5.39 -5.15
N LEU A 304 40.94 6.26 -4.52
CA LEU A 304 41.54 7.40 -5.20
C LEU A 304 42.57 6.99 -6.28
N ASP A 305 43.08 5.75 -6.22
CA ASP A 305 44.06 5.23 -7.18
C ASP A 305 43.45 4.96 -8.58
N PRO A 306 42.35 4.19 -8.75
CA PRO A 306 41.63 4.14 -10.03
C PRO A 306 40.99 5.50 -10.40
N TRP A 307 40.53 6.29 -9.42
CA TRP A 307 39.91 7.59 -9.68
C TRP A 307 40.86 8.57 -10.39
N ILE A 308 42.13 8.71 -9.96
CA ILE A 308 43.04 9.72 -10.55
C ILE A 308 43.33 9.44 -12.04
N GLU A 309 43.27 8.18 -12.47
CA GLU A 309 43.47 7.79 -13.87
C GLU A 309 42.28 8.22 -14.73
N ARG A 310 41.05 7.94 -14.26
CA ARG A 310 39.80 8.32 -14.91
C ARG A 310 39.58 9.83 -14.91
N ALA A 311 39.95 10.50 -13.80
CA ALA A 311 39.86 11.95 -13.64
C ALA A 311 40.92 12.72 -14.46
N HIS A 312 42.07 12.11 -14.80
CA HIS A 312 43.16 12.75 -15.56
C HIS A 312 43.81 11.85 -16.64
N PRO A 313 43.06 11.38 -17.65
CA PRO A 313 43.54 10.40 -18.64
C PRO A 313 44.66 10.94 -19.55
N ARG A 314 44.80 12.28 -19.67
CA ARG A 314 45.84 12.94 -20.47
C ARG A 314 47.14 13.26 -19.70
N LEU A 315 47.19 12.99 -18.40
CA LEU A 315 48.43 13.12 -17.61
C LEU A 315 49.23 11.82 -17.64
N SER A 316 50.56 11.93 -17.55
CA SER A 316 51.47 10.80 -17.38
C SER A 316 51.45 10.26 -15.95
N ASP A 317 51.74 8.97 -15.81
CA ASP A 317 51.58 8.23 -14.54
C ASP A 317 52.43 8.79 -13.40
N ALA A 318 53.58 9.39 -13.71
CA ALA A 318 54.43 10.08 -12.73
C ALA A 318 53.75 11.34 -12.16
N GLU A 319 53.07 12.14 -12.99
CA GLU A 319 52.33 13.32 -12.55
C GLU A 319 50.99 12.93 -11.91
N ARG A 320 50.33 11.84 -12.37
CA ARG A 320 49.17 11.26 -11.66
C ARG A 320 49.56 10.85 -10.24
N LYS A 321 50.60 10.02 -10.07
CA LYS A 321 51.09 9.56 -8.76
C LYS A 321 51.50 10.72 -7.85
N ARG A 322 52.11 11.77 -8.39
CA ARG A 322 52.44 13.00 -7.66
C ARG A 322 51.20 13.76 -7.16
N ARG A 323 50.18 13.93 -8.01
CA ARG A 323 48.91 14.59 -7.66
C ARG A 323 48.09 13.78 -6.66
N LEU A 324 48.03 12.47 -6.88
CA LEU A 324 47.40 11.47 -6.03
C LEU A 324 48.00 11.48 -4.61
N GLY A 325 49.33 11.46 -4.48
CA GLY A 325 50.00 11.61 -3.18
C GLY A 325 49.60 12.91 -2.47
N ALA A 326 49.65 14.05 -3.17
CA ALA A 326 49.25 15.35 -2.64
C ALA A 326 47.73 15.51 -2.38
N LEU A 327 46.90 14.61 -2.92
CA LEU A 327 45.47 14.51 -2.63
C LEU A 327 45.24 13.64 -1.39
N LYS A 328 45.80 12.42 -1.36
CA LYS A 328 45.74 11.53 -0.18
C LYS A 328 46.27 12.24 1.07
N ASP A 329 47.42 12.93 0.97
CA ASP A 329 47.98 13.73 2.08
C ASP A 329 47.07 14.87 2.55
N ARG A 330 46.21 15.43 1.69
CA ARG A 330 45.27 16.51 2.04
C ARG A 330 43.96 15.98 2.62
N VAL A 331 43.54 14.80 2.19
CA VAL A 331 42.30 14.15 2.66
C VAL A 331 42.56 13.43 3.99
N SER A 332 43.69 12.74 4.16
CA SER A 332 44.00 12.00 5.40
C SER A 332 44.64 12.84 6.51
N LYS A 333 45.30 13.96 6.19
CA LYS A 333 45.92 14.83 7.20
C LYS A 333 45.34 16.24 7.12
N ALA A 334 44.94 16.79 8.27
CA ALA A 334 44.40 18.15 8.43
C ALA A 334 45.39 19.31 8.15
N ARG A 335 46.49 19.07 7.41
CA ARG A 335 47.42 20.10 6.94
C ARG A 335 47.01 20.58 5.56
N LYS A 336 47.13 21.89 5.32
CA LYS A 336 46.92 22.52 4.00
C LYS A 336 48.03 22.17 3.01
N VAL A 337 48.05 20.92 2.53
CA VAL A 337 48.91 20.47 1.43
C VAL A 337 48.38 21.04 0.12
N ARG A 338 49.27 21.61 -0.69
CA ARG A 338 48.92 22.28 -1.95
C ARG A 338 48.73 21.25 -3.07
N THR A 339 47.52 20.73 -3.18
CA THR A 339 47.04 20.02 -4.39
C THR A 339 46.88 20.98 -5.56
N GLU A 340 46.93 20.46 -6.78
CA GLU A 340 46.62 21.21 -8.00
C GLU A 340 45.12 21.55 -8.09
N ASP A 341 44.80 22.82 -8.34
CA ASP A 341 43.42 23.35 -8.46
C ASP A 341 42.54 22.52 -9.42
N SER A 342 43.11 22.11 -10.54
CA SER A 342 42.44 21.29 -11.57
C SER A 342 42.02 19.91 -11.08
N THR A 343 42.78 19.33 -10.13
CA THR A 343 42.49 18.04 -9.51
C THR A 343 41.56 18.22 -8.31
N TRP A 344 41.75 19.27 -7.50
CA TRP A 344 40.88 19.54 -6.35
C TRP A 344 39.43 19.88 -6.75
N ARG A 345 39.23 20.60 -7.86
CA ARG A 345 37.87 20.91 -8.36
C ARG A 345 37.14 19.66 -8.86
N ARG A 346 37.85 18.73 -9.52
CA ARG A 346 37.28 17.42 -9.90
C ARG A 346 37.00 16.54 -8.69
N PHE A 347 37.93 16.49 -7.74
CA PHE A 347 37.69 15.77 -6.48
C PHE A 347 36.41 16.24 -5.77
N ARG A 348 36.19 17.56 -5.65
CA ARG A 348 34.94 18.11 -5.07
C ARG A 348 33.69 17.92 -5.93
N GLN A 349 33.83 17.76 -7.25
CA GLN A 349 32.71 17.43 -8.13
C GLN A 349 32.30 15.98 -7.99
N ASP A 350 33.28 15.08 -7.87
CA ASP A 350 33.08 13.63 -7.92
C ASP A 350 32.84 13.02 -6.52
N TRP A 351 33.35 13.66 -5.44
CA TRP A 351 33.31 13.17 -4.05
C TRP A 351 32.77 14.18 -3.02
N GLY A 352 32.39 15.39 -3.41
CA GLY A 352 31.87 16.40 -2.49
C GLY A 352 32.82 16.75 -1.33
N GLU A 353 32.32 16.66 -0.09
CA GLU A 353 33.09 16.77 1.16
C GLU A 353 33.23 15.41 1.89
N SER A 354 33.29 14.30 1.14
CA SER A 354 33.35 12.94 1.69
C SER A 354 34.53 12.68 2.64
N VAL A 355 34.29 11.85 3.66
CA VAL A 355 35.29 11.39 4.63
C VAL A 355 35.93 10.08 4.15
N PHE A 356 37.23 9.90 4.39
CA PHE A 356 37.98 8.73 3.94
C PHE A 356 38.82 8.08 5.06
N THR A 357 39.13 6.79 4.91
CA THR A 357 39.97 6.00 5.83
C THR A 357 41.16 5.32 5.14
N GLU A 358 42.21 5.02 5.93
CA GLU A 358 43.32 4.11 5.54
C GLU A 358 42.99 2.64 5.88
N GLU A 359 42.02 2.37 6.76
CA GLU A 359 41.60 1.02 7.17
C GLU A 359 40.54 0.45 6.23
N GLY A 360 40.96 -0.22 5.14
CA GLY A 360 40.02 -0.86 4.20
C GLY A 360 39.23 -2.02 4.81
N ASP A 361 39.87 -2.86 5.62
CA ASP A 361 39.28 -4.09 6.19
C ASP A 361 38.04 -3.86 7.08
N SER A 362 37.85 -2.66 7.63
CA SER A 362 36.69 -2.36 8.49
C SER A 362 35.41 -2.06 7.70
N ILE A 363 35.54 -1.56 6.46
CA ILE A 363 34.46 -1.08 5.59
C ILE A 363 33.48 -2.19 5.21
N ARG A 364 32.18 -1.90 5.28
CA ARG A 364 31.06 -2.81 4.97
C ARG A 364 30.03 -2.19 4.04
N ILE A 365 29.73 -0.90 4.17
CA ILE A 365 28.62 -0.24 3.48
C ILE A 365 29.10 1.08 2.91
N LEU A 366 29.11 1.21 1.59
CA LEU A 366 29.50 2.43 0.88
C LEU A 366 28.28 3.00 0.14
N ASP A 367 27.98 4.27 0.42
CA ASP A 367 26.91 5.00 -0.25
C ASP A 367 27.35 5.46 -1.65
N LEU A 368 26.40 5.55 -2.58
CA LEU A 368 26.60 6.17 -3.89
C LEU A 368 25.95 7.56 -3.99
N ARG A 369 25.06 7.93 -3.05
CA ARG A 369 24.36 9.22 -3.08
C ARG A 369 25.33 10.40 -3.02
N GLY A 370 25.21 11.31 -3.99
CA GLY A 370 26.03 12.52 -4.06
C GLY A 370 27.45 12.32 -4.59
N LEU A 371 27.81 11.10 -5.00
CA LEU A 371 29.03 10.83 -5.77
C LEU A 371 28.79 11.06 -7.28
N GLY A 372 29.86 11.37 -8.00
CA GLY A 372 29.87 11.35 -9.47
C GLY A 372 30.21 9.96 -10.01
N ASP A 373 29.83 9.69 -11.26
CA ASP A 373 30.01 8.40 -11.95
C ASP A 373 31.47 7.90 -11.91
N THR A 374 32.42 8.84 -12.01
CA THR A 374 33.87 8.58 -11.91
C THR A 374 34.35 8.14 -10.52
N ALA A 375 33.64 8.53 -9.45
CA ALA A 375 33.87 8.04 -8.09
C ALA A 375 33.19 6.67 -7.88
N ALA A 376 31.97 6.48 -8.36
CA ALA A 376 31.29 5.18 -8.34
C ALA A 376 32.09 4.10 -9.11
N GLU A 377 32.56 4.41 -10.33
CA GLU A 377 33.45 3.55 -11.12
C GLU A 377 34.73 3.20 -10.33
N ALA A 378 35.27 4.16 -9.57
CA ALA A 378 36.49 3.98 -8.79
C ALA A 378 36.28 3.14 -7.52
N LEU A 379 35.13 3.24 -6.84
CA LEU A 379 34.77 2.39 -5.70
C LEU A 379 34.56 0.94 -6.13
N VAL A 380 33.85 0.71 -7.24
CA VAL A 380 33.64 -0.63 -7.80
C VAL A 380 34.96 -1.22 -8.32
N ARG A 381 35.81 -0.44 -8.99
CA ARG A 381 37.18 -0.86 -9.34
C ARG A 381 38.01 -1.20 -8.10
N TRP A 382 37.88 -0.49 -6.99
CA TRP A 382 38.56 -0.85 -5.74
C TRP A 382 38.07 -2.19 -5.19
N ALA A 383 36.75 -2.38 -5.06
CA ALA A 383 36.16 -3.57 -4.45
C ALA A 383 36.33 -4.88 -5.24
N ILE A 384 36.57 -4.81 -6.56
CA ILE A 384 36.92 -5.97 -7.40
C ILE A 384 38.42 -6.31 -7.31
N ASN A 385 39.27 -5.36 -6.94
CA ASN A 385 40.72 -5.57 -6.75
C ASN A 385 41.09 -5.87 -5.30
N ASP A 386 40.14 -5.89 -4.37
CA ASP A 386 40.33 -6.34 -3.00
C ASP A 386 40.10 -7.86 -2.91
N ASP A 387 41.12 -8.62 -2.51
CA ASP A 387 41.02 -10.07 -2.21
C ASP A 387 40.21 -10.36 -0.92
N GLY A 388 39.37 -9.40 -0.50
CA GLY A 388 38.52 -9.45 0.67
C GLY A 388 37.55 -10.62 0.62
N LYS A 389 37.59 -11.47 1.66
CA LYS A 389 36.78 -12.70 1.79
C LYS A 389 35.27 -12.45 2.03
N ARG A 390 34.77 -11.23 1.76
CA ARG A 390 33.37 -10.85 1.98
C ARG A 390 32.56 -11.03 0.70
N PRO A 391 31.34 -11.58 0.78
CA PRO A 391 30.39 -11.52 -0.32
C PRO A 391 30.12 -10.07 -0.75
N LEU A 392 29.97 -9.84 -2.05
CA LEU A 392 29.93 -8.51 -2.67
C LEU A 392 28.54 -8.20 -3.23
N THR A 393 27.99 -7.04 -2.88
CA THR A 393 26.68 -6.54 -3.30
C THR A 393 26.86 -5.17 -3.95
N ILE A 394 26.66 -5.06 -5.25
CA ILE A 394 26.96 -3.84 -6.05
C ILE A 394 25.73 -3.39 -6.82
N GLU A 395 25.47 -2.09 -6.82
CA GLU A 395 24.63 -1.40 -7.79
C GLU A 395 25.47 -0.93 -8.99
N VAL A 396 25.00 -1.23 -10.20
CA VAL A 396 25.71 -0.95 -11.46
C VAL A 396 25.01 0.20 -12.18
N GLY A 397 25.58 1.40 -12.07
CA GLY A 397 25.09 2.59 -12.78
C GLY A 397 25.19 2.45 -14.30
N VAL A 398 24.32 3.17 -15.02
CA VAL A 398 24.12 3.05 -16.48
C VAL A 398 25.40 3.31 -17.30
N ASP A 399 26.21 4.29 -16.91
CA ASP A 399 27.44 4.68 -17.61
C ASP A 399 28.68 3.80 -17.26
N MET A 400 28.49 2.67 -16.58
CA MET A 400 29.58 1.74 -16.24
C MET A 400 30.16 1.04 -17.48
N PRO A 401 31.50 0.97 -17.66
CA PRO A 401 32.09 0.29 -18.81
C PRO A 401 31.79 -1.21 -18.87
N GLU A 402 31.49 -1.74 -20.06
CA GLU A 402 31.23 -3.19 -20.29
C GLU A 402 32.35 -4.11 -19.78
N GLU A 403 33.60 -3.65 -19.82
CA GLU A 403 34.77 -4.31 -19.23
C GLU A 403 34.61 -4.50 -17.72
N LEU A 404 34.16 -3.45 -17.02
CA LEU A 404 33.93 -3.49 -15.57
C LEU A 404 32.72 -4.35 -15.22
N ILE A 405 31.64 -4.26 -16.01
CA ILE A 405 30.44 -5.11 -15.86
C ILE A 405 30.81 -6.60 -16.02
N SER A 406 31.67 -6.93 -17.00
CA SER A 406 32.20 -8.29 -17.20
C SER A 406 33.10 -8.75 -16.05
N SER A 407 33.85 -7.84 -15.43
CA SER A 407 34.66 -8.12 -14.23
C SER A 407 33.79 -8.36 -12.99
N ILE A 408 32.70 -7.61 -12.80
CA ILE A 408 31.71 -7.87 -11.73
C ILE A 408 31.10 -9.26 -11.91
N ALA A 409 30.62 -9.58 -13.12
CA ALA A 409 29.98 -10.87 -13.42
C ALA A 409 30.94 -12.08 -13.28
N SER A 410 32.25 -11.88 -13.41
CA SER A 410 33.24 -12.95 -13.21
C SER A 410 33.83 -13.01 -11.78
N HIS A 411 33.40 -12.13 -10.88
CA HIS A 411 33.94 -12.06 -9.53
C HIS A 411 33.43 -13.20 -8.63
N SER A 412 34.37 -13.96 -8.03
CA SER A 412 34.07 -15.18 -7.25
C SER A 412 33.24 -14.94 -5.98
N ASN A 413 33.36 -13.75 -5.38
CA ASN A 413 32.62 -13.37 -4.17
C ASN A 413 31.32 -12.60 -4.48
N LEU A 414 30.89 -12.46 -5.74
CA LEU A 414 29.63 -11.78 -6.05
C LEU A 414 28.45 -12.50 -5.35
N ARG A 415 27.64 -11.74 -4.60
CA ARG A 415 26.36 -12.17 -4.04
C ARG A 415 25.21 -11.65 -4.89
N MET A 416 25.23 -10.35 -5.17
CA MET A 416 24.14 -9.66 -5.85
C MET A 416 24.66 -8.50 -6.69
N ALA A 417 24.08 -8.35 -7.89
CA ALA A 417 24.18 -7.13 -8.68
C ALA A 417 22.77 -6.52 -8.82
N LEU A 418 22.64 -5.21 -8.56
CA LEU A 418 21.45 -4.42 -8.88
C LEU A 418 21.71 -3.69 -10.21
N LEU A 419 20.80 -3.85 -11.18
CA LEU A 419 20.87 -3.26 -12.51
C LEU A 419 19.59 -2.46 -12.79
N GLU A 420 19.71 -1.39 -13.57
CA GLU A 420 18.53 -0.66 -14.07
C GLU A 420 17.85 -1.41 -15.23
N GLY A 421 18.61 -2.18 -16.01
CA GLY A 421 18.13 -2.93 -17.18
C GLY A 421 18.96 -4.19 -17.48
N GLU A 422 18.51 -5.01 -18.42
CA GLU A 422 19.19 -6.27 -18.79
C GLU A 422 20.60 -6.01 -19.37
N ALA A 423 21.62 -6.63 -18.79
CA ALA A 423 22.99 -6.60 -19.29
C ALA A 423 23.50 -8.00 -19.68
N SER A 424 24.08 -8.12 -20.88
CA SER A 424 24.44 -9.39 -21.52
C SER A 424 25.40 -10.27 -20.71
N ALA A 425 26.30 -9.66 -19.94
CA ALA A 425 27.24 -10.36 -19.04
C ALA A 425 26.53 -11.21 -17.96
N PHE A 426 25.29 -10.84 -17.59
CA PHE A 426 24.49 -11.52 -16.57
C PHE A 426 23.43 -12.48 -17.15
N SER A 427 23.41 -12.69 -18.48
CA SER A 427 22.42 -13.56 -19.16
C SER A 427 22.43 -15.04 -18.74
N SER A 428 23.44 -15.48 -17.97
CA SER A 428 23.58 -16.82 -17.40
C SER A 428 23.31 -16.90 -15.90
N PHE A 429 22.68 -15.87 -15.31
CA PHE A 429 22.42 -15.75 -13.87
C PHE A 429 20.96 -16.07 -13.51
N ASP A 430 20.68 -16.22 -12.22
CA ASP A 430 19.31 -16.16 -11.72
C ASP A 430 18.89 -14.69 -11.66
N ILE A 431 17.75 -14.35 -12.25
CA ILE A 431 17.26 -12.97 -12.38
C ILE A 431 16.09 -12.74 -11.43
N LEU A 432 16.11 -11.61 -10.73
CA LEU A 432 15.00 -11.05 -9.97
C LEU A 432 14.44 -9.82 -10.68
N ASP A 433 13.12 -9.75 -10.78
CA ASP A 433 12.40 -8.58 -11.27
C ASP A 433 11.07 -8.40 -10.50
N ALA A 434 10.34 -7.31 -10.73
CA ALA A 434 9.08 -7.04 -10.02
C ALA A 434 8.00 -8.07 -10.41
N ASP A 435 7.16 -8.51 -9.47
CA ASP A 435 6.03 -9.38 -9.81
C ASP A 435 4.96 -8.55 -10.57
N PRO A 436 4.61 -8.89 -11.82
CA PRO A 436 3.65 -8.11 -12.61
C PRO A 436 2.18 -8.29 -12.19
N LEU A 437 1.89 -9.16 -11.21
CA LEU A 437 0.55 -9.45 -10.69
C LEU A 437 0.39 -9.04 -9.22
N ARG A 438 1.48 -8.72 -8.51
CA ARG A 438 1.50 -8.58 -7.04
C ARG A 438 2.38 -7.41 -6.62
N PRO A 439 1.92 -6.55 -5.70
CA PRO A 439 2.76 -5.48 -5.17
C PRO A 439 3.94 -6.03 -4.36
N LEU A 440 4.93 -5.17 -4.13
CA LEU A 440 6.01 -5.43 -3.18
C LEU A 440 5.41 -5.75 -1.80
N PRO A 441 5.91 -6.73 -1.04
CA PRO A 441 7.23 -7.39 -1.13
C PRO A 441 7.39 -8.57 -2.11
N TRP A 442 6.45 -8.83 -3.03
CA TRP A 442 6.61 -9.90 -4.02
C TRP A 442 7.55 -9.50 -5.17
N LEU A 443 8.46 -10.42 -5.50
CA LEU A 443 9.35 -10.37 -6.66
C LEU A 443 9.19 -11.66 -7.48
N ARG A 444 9.51 -11.58 -8.76
CA ARG A 444 9.59 -12.73 -9.67
C ARG A 444 11.03 -13.23 -9.72
N LEU A 445 11.24 -14.51 -9.41
CA LEU A 445 12.53 -15.19 -9.55
C LEU A 445 12.51 -16.05 -10.82
N THR A 446 13.36 -15.69 -11.79
CA THR A 446 13.62 -16.43 -13.02
C THR A 446 14.96 -17.15 -12.90
N THR A 447 14.93 -18.47 -12.82
CA THR A 447 16.15 -19.28 -12.64
C THR A 447 16.86 -19.60 -13.96
N ARG A 448 18.17 -19.88 -13.87
CA ARG A 448 19.03 -20.45 -14.94
C ARG A 448 18.42 -21.68 -15.63
N GLY A 449 17.59 -22.43 -14.91
CA GLY A 449 16.87 -23.61 -15.41
C GLY A 449 15.54 -23.30 -16.13
N GLY A 450 15.17 -22.03 -16.29
CA GLY A 450 13.92 -21.61 -16.92
C GLY A 450 12.67 -21.74 -16.05
N ARG A 451 12.80 -22.13 -14.77
CA ARG A 451 11.68 -22.04 -13.81
C ARG A 451 11.50 -20.59 -13.39
N VAL A 452 10.25 -20.12 -13.44
CA VAL A 452 9.82 -18.78 -13.01
C VAL A 452 8.84 -18.94 -11.86
N LEU A 453 9.07 -18.28 -10.72
CA LEU A 453 8.19 -18.37 -9.55
C LEU A 453 8.14 -17.05 -8.75
N PRO A 454 7.02 -16.76 -8.08
CA PRO A 454 6.90 -15.63 -7.15
C PRO A 454 7.61 -15.93 -5.83
N MET A 455 8.26 -14.91 -5.28
CA MET A 455 9.00 -14.96 -4.02
C MET A 455 8.75 -13.67 -3.23
N ARG A 456 8.33 -13.81 -1.98
CA ARG A 456 8.19 -12.71 -1.03
C ARG A 456 9.55 -12.44 -0.39
N LEU A 457 9.96 -11.17 -0.33
CA LEU A 457 11.08 -10.77 0.53
C LEU A 457 10.74 -11.06 2.00
N VAL A 458 11.75 -11.49 2.76
CA VAL A 458 11.63 -11.77 4.19
C VAL A 458 12.42 -10.72 4.95
N ASP A 459 11.75 -10.00 5.85
CA ASP A 459 12.44 -9.12 6.80
C ASP A 459 13.30 -9.98 7.74
N PRO A 460 14.62 -9.74 7.86
CA PRO A 460 15.56 -10.66 8.53
C PRO A 460 15.39 -10.83 10.04
N ALA A 461 14.37 -10.23 10.68
CA ALA A 461 14.01 -10.52 12.06
C ALA A 461 12.49 -10.65 12.27
N GLN A 462 11.95 -11.83 11.96
CA GLN A 462 10.82 -12.40 12.68
C GLN A 462 11.36 -13.26 13.85
N VAL A 463 10.80 -13.07 15.04
CA VAL A 463 11.11 -13.87 16.25
C VAL A 463 9.92 -14.81 16.52
N PRO A 464 10.12 -16.07 16.97
CA PRO A 464 9.01 -16.99 17.16
C PRO A 464 8.02 -16.53 18.25
N GLU A 465 6.74 -16.83 18.02
CA GLU A 465 5.70 -16.73 19.03
C GLU A 465 5.96 -17.69 20.19
N PHE A 466 5.63 -17.25 21.40
CA PHE A 466 5.48 -18.07 22.60
C PHE A 466 4.23 -17.59 23.36
N SER A 467 3.44 -18.53 23.87
CA SER A 467 2.04 -18.31 24.29
C SER A 467 1.84 -18.02 25.78
N GLU A 468 0.81 -17.21 26.09
CA GLU A 468 0.17 -17.00 27.41
C GLU A 468 1.03 -16.28 28.49
N SER A 469 0.51 -15.43 29.39
CA SER A 469 -0.87 -15.17 29.89
C SER A 469 -1.00 -13.76 30.52
N ASP A 470 -2.24 -13.31 30.81
CA ASP A 470 -2.59 -11.96 31.31
C ASP A 470 -2.26 -11.64 32.79
N GLU A 471 -2.00 -10.36 33.11
CA GLU A 471 -2.83 -9.51 34.02
C GLU A 471 -2.32 -8.02 34.05
N PRO A 472 -3.21 -7.00 34.18
CA PRO A 472 -2.87 -5.56 34.00
C PRO A 472 -2.35 -4.77 35.25
N VAL A 473 -1.55 -3.68 35.08
CA VAL A 473 -0.81 -2.91 36.15
C VAL A 473 -0.60 -1.35 35.90
N VAL A 474 -1.02 -0.19 36.54
CA VAL A 474 -1.71 0.40 37.79
C VAL A 474 -0.76 1.29 38.68
N LEU A 475 -0.95 2.63 38.67
CA LEU A 475 -0.55 3.71 39.60
C LEU A 475 0.87 4.28 39.39
N GLU A 476 1.11 5.59 39.46
CA GLU A 476 0.31 6.80 39.20
C GLU A 476 1.36 7.92 39.01
N TRP A 477 1.60 8.42 37.78
CA TRP A 477 2.85 9.18 37.47
C TRP A 477 2.67 10.32 36.45
N GLU A 478 1.98 11.40 36.86
CA GLU A 478 1.72 12.60 36.03
C GLU A 478 2.97 13.20 35.36
N SER A 479 4.16 13.04 35.95
CA SER A 479 5.42 13.63 35.48
C SER A 479 5.99 13.00 34.20
N LEU A 480 5.39 11.92 33.69
CA LEU A 480 5.80 11.26 32.44
C LEU A 480 4.83 11.48 31.27
N GLY A 481 3.68 12.12 31.47
CA GLY A 481 2.70 12.38 30.42
C GLY A 481 1.91 11.15 29.93
N ILE A 482 1.78 10.13 30.78
CA ILE A 482 0.96 8.93 30.54
C ILE A 482 -0.28 9.04 31.44
N ASP A 483 -1.47 8.82 30.89
CA ASP A 483 -2.75 8.93 31.61
C ASP A 483 -3.18 7.53 32.12
N ILE A 484 -2.77 7.19 33.35
CA ILE A 484 -2.66 5.79 33.82
C ILE A 484 -3.85 5.35 34.71
N GLU A 485 -5.09 5.44 34.21
CA GLU A 485 -6.27 4.92 34.93
C GLU A 485 -6.53 3.40 34.72
N LEU A 486 -5.93 2.77 33.71
CA LEU A 486 -6.55 1.64 32.99
C LEU A 486 -6.24 0.19 33.44
N VAL A 487 -5.43 -0.05 34.49
CA VAL A 487 -4.57 -1.26 34.51
C VAL A 487 -4.57 -2.12 35.85
N GLY A 488 -3.62 -2.08 36.83
CA GLY A 488 -3.73 -2.84 38.15
C GLY A 488 -2.57 -2.84 39.22
N ASN A 489 -2.75 -3.36 40.45
CA ASN A 489 -1.82 -3.05 41.57
C ASN A 489 -0.32 -3.46 41.41
N ILE A 490 0.61 -2.47 41.46
CA ILE A 490 2.07 -2.71 41.65
C ILE A 490 2.42 -3.01 43.12
N GLU A 491 3.30 -3.98 43.39
CA GLU A 491 3.87 -4.19 44.73
C GLU A 491 4.73 -3.01 45.22
N GLU A 492 4.59 -2.59 46.50
CA GLU A 492 5.37 -1.49 47.12
C GLU A 492 6.89 -1.55 46.86
N GLY A 493 7.48 -2.75 46.88
CA GLY A 493 8.92 -2.94 46.64
C GLY A 493 9.38 -2.54 45.23
N HIS A 494 8.51 -2.63 44.23
CA HIS A 494 8.80 -2.25 42.85
C HIS A 494 8.73 -0.71 42.67
N LEU A 495 7.80 -0.03 43.36
CA LEU A 495 7.63 1.43 43.28
C LEU A 495 8.89 2.21 43.68
N SER A 496 9.68 1.71 44.65
CA SER A 496 10.97 2.34 45.04
C SER A 496 12.03 2.27 43.93
N VAL A 497 12.01 1.20 43.13
CA VAL A 497 12.93 1.03 41.99
C VAL A 497 12.46 1.86 40.79
N ILE A 498 11.14 1.97 40.56
CA ILE A 498 10.57 2.86 39.54
C ILE A 498 10.86 4.33 39.87
N ASN A 499 10.70 4.78 41.12
CA ASN A 499 11.13 6.10 41.59
C ASN A 499 12.60 6.38 41.24
N SER A 500 13.47 5.40 41.49
CA SER A 500 14.90 5.50 41.18
C SER A 500 15.18 5.58 39.67
N ALA A 501 14.32 4.99 38.83
CA ALA A 501 14.42 5.09 37.37
C ALA A 501 13.95 6.44 36.84
N VAL A 502 12.84 6.99 37.36
CA VAL A 502 12.29 8.29 36.94
C VAL A 502 13.29 9.42 37.16
N VAL A 503 14.06 9.40 38.26
CA VAL A 503 15.14 10.37 38.54
C VAL A 503 16.30 10.30 37.52
N GLN A 504 16.43 9.20 36.76
CA GLN A 504 17.45 9.04 35.73
C GLN A 504 16.96 9.44 34.32
N TYR A 505 15.63 9.56 34.12
CA TYR A 505 15.01 10.05 32.87
C TYR A 505 15.18 11.59 32.73
N PRO A 506 15.33 12.16 31.52
CA PRO A 506 15.36 11.54 30.20
C PRO A 506 16.75 11.02 29.76
N THR A 507 17.81 11.36 30.50
CA THR A 507 19.20 11.03 30.13
C THR A 507 19.52 9.54 30.14
N GLY A 508 18.91 8.80 31.07
CA GLY A 508 19.11 7.37 31.30
C GLY A 508 20.46 6.98 31.90
N ASN A 509 20.57 5.71 32.25
CA ASN A 509 21.78 5.04 32.73
C ASN A 509 21.75 3.58 32.26
N GLU A 510 22.52 3.26 31.24
CA GLU A 510 22.50 1.92 30.64
C GLU A 510 23.00 0.84 31.60
N GLU A 511 24.06 1.09 32.38
CA GLU A 511 24.61 0.10 33.32
C GLU A 511 23.59 -0.29 34.40
N TRP A 512 22.83 0.69 34.91
CA TRP A 512 21.78 0.45 35.90
C TRP A 512 20.55 -0.22 35.27
N ALA A 513 20.11 0.23 34.10
CA ALA A 513 19.01 -0.39 33.37
C ALA A 513 19.31 -1.87 33.02
N ASN A 514 20.54 -2.18 32.59
CA ASN A 514 21.00 -3.55 32.32
C ASN A 514 20.97 -4.43 33.59
N GLN A 515 21.27 -3.88 34.77
CA GLN A 515 21.18 -4.61 36.04
C GLN A 515 19.71 -4.83 36.47
N MET A 516 18.81 -3.91 36.16
CA MET A 516 17.40 -4.00 36.55
C MET A 516 16.55 -4.85 35.58
N GLU A 517 16.93 -4.96 34.30
CA GLU A 517 16.13 -5.57 33.22
C GLU A 517 15.51 -6.93 33.55
N ALA A 518 16.25 -7.81 34.24
CA ALA A 518 15.75 -9.13 34.62
C ALA A 518 14.58 -9.06 35.61
N ARG A 519 14.64 -8.16 36.60
CA ARG A 519 13.72 -8.16 37.77
C ARG A 519 12.70 -7.01 37.77
N TYR A 520 13.06 -5.86 37.21
CA TYR A 520 12.24 -4.65 37.22
C TYR A 520 12.17 -4.07 35.78
N PRO A 521 11.43 -4.71 34.85
CA PRO A 521 11.44 -4.35 33.43
C PRO A 521 11.01 -2.89 33.18
N ILE A 522 9.94 -2.43 33.85
CA ILE A 522 9.46 -1.03 33.77
C ILE A 522 10.54 -0.04 34.24
N ALA A 523 11.25 -0.33 35.34
CA ALA A 523 12.31 0.54 35.82
C ALA A 523 13.53 0.56 34.87
N ALA A 524 13.89 -0.59 34.29
CA ALA A 524 14.93 -0.66 33.26
C ALA A 524 14.53 0.08 31.98
N TRP A 525 13.24 0.06 31.61
CA TRP A 525 12.68 0.81 30.50
C TRP A 525 12.84 2.32 30.70
N ILE A 526 12.29 2.86 31.80
CA ILE A 526 12.34 4.30 32.13
C ILE A 526 13.79 4.80 32.22
N ALA A 527 14.69 4.03 32.85
CA ALA A 527 16.10 4.41 32.98
C ALA A 527 16.94 4.18 31.71
N SER A 528 16.36 3.77 30.57
CA SER A 528 17.12 3.58 29.32
C SER A 528 17.50 4.91 28.67
N PRO A 529 18.79 5.15 28.36
CA PRO A 529 19.19 6.21 27.44
C PRO A 529 18.52 6.01 26.08
N ALA A 530 18.19 7.10 25.39
CA ALA A 530 17.43 7.09 24.14
C ALA A 530 17.99 6.10 23.09
N ARG A 531 19.31 6.17 22.83
CA ARG A 531 20.05 5.31 21.88
C ARG A 531 19.97 3.81 22.17
N THR A 532 19.73 3.38 23.41
CA THR A 532 19.62 1.96 23.78
C THR A 532 18.20 1.57 24.22
N ARG A 533 17.24 2.48 24.06
CA ARG A 533 15.82 2.25 24.32
C ARG A 533 15.22 1.27 23.32
N TRP A 534 15.36 1.50 22.00
CA TRP A 534 14.86 0.56 20.98
C TRP A 534 15.38 -0.88 21.15
N PRO A 535 16.70 -1.15 21.26
CA PRO A 535 17.19 -2.51 21.50
C PRO A 535 16.74 -3.15 22.82
N ARG A 536 16.35 -2.34 23.83
CA ARG A 536 15.76 -2.86 25.08
C ARG A 536 14.29 -3.18 24.93
N TRP A 537 13.52 -2.37 24.19
CA TRP A 537 12.12 -2.67 23.87
C TRP A 537 12.00 -4.03 23.18
N GLN A 538 12.85 -4.30 22.19
CA GLN A 538 12.89 -5.61 21.50
C GLN A 538 13.11 -6.81 22.43
N ARG A 539 13.68 -6.62 23.64
CA ARG A 539 13.85 -7.66 24.67
C ARG A 539 12.79 -7.64 25.77
N LEU A 540 12.03 -6.55 25.89
CA LEU A 540 11.08 -6.32 26.98
C LEU A 540 9.62 -6.19 26.53
N ARG A 541 9.31 -6.13 25.23
CA ARG A 541 7.93 -5.94 24.72
C ARG A 541 6.94 -6.96 25.32
N ASN A 542 7.26 -8.26 25.30
CA ASN A 542 6.50 -9.33 25.97
C ASN A 542 6.46 -9.26 27.52
N ARG A 543 6.92 -8.15 28.14
CA ARG A 543 7.03 -7.93 29.61
C ARG A 543 6.70 -6.49 30.02
N LEU A 544 6.14 -5.68 29.13
CA LEU A 544 5.71 -4.29 29.35
C LEU A 544 4.28 -4.15 28.82
N SER A 545 3.42 -3.38 29.50
CA SER A 545 2.16 -2.95 28.88
C SER A 545 2.44 -1.98 27.72
N PRO A 546 1.67 -2.00 26.61
CA PRO A 546 1.97 -1.17 25.44
C PRO A 546 1.94 0.33 25.69
N GLU A 547 1.23 0.79 26.73
CA GLU A 547 1.22 2.19 27.20
C GLU A 547 2.64 2.77 27.42
N TRP A 548 3.60 1.93 27.83
CA TRP A 548 4.99 2.36 28.03
C TRP A 548 5.70 2.80 26.74
N LEU A 549 5.12 2.54 25.56
CA LEU A 549 5.59 3.08 24.27
C LEU A 549 5.49 4.61 24.18
N ALA A 550 4.72 5.28 25.05
CA ALA A 550 4.73 6.74 25.16
C ALA A 550 6.13 7.31 25.51
N LEU A 551 7.03 6.51 26.09
CA LEU A 551 8.42 6.90 26.36
C LEU A 551 9.39 6.60 25.18
N MET A 552 8.91 6.00 24.09
CA MET A 552 9.69 5.82 22.86
C MET A 552 9.62 7.09 22.02
N ASN A 553 10.78 7.65 21.66
CA ASN A 553 10.81 8.73 20.69
C ASN A 553 11.04 8.19 19.27
N LEU A 554 10.30 8.71 18.29
CA LEU A 554 10.35 8.24 16.90
C LEU A 554 11.69 8.53 16.22
N ASP A 555 12.46 9.54 16.67
CA ASP A 555 13.80 9.82 16.14
C ASP A 555 14.87 8.79 16.58
N ASP A 556 14.60 8.01 17.63
CA ASP A 556 15.49 6.95 18.14
C ASP A 556 15.08 5.55 17.62
N LEU A 557 14.03 5.48 16.79
CA LEU A 557 13.44 4.26 16.23
C LEU A 557 13.85 4.08 14.76
N PRO A 558 14.38 2.91 14.34
CA PRO A 558 14.54 2.61 12.92
C PRO A 558 13.19 2.62 12.20
N LEU A 559 13.04 3.48 11.19
CA LEU A 559 11.85 3.60 10.36
C LEU A 559 11.54 2.28 9.65
N GLU A 560 12.56 1.50 9.26
CA GLU A 560 12.45 0.13 8.75
C GLU A 560 11.60 -0.80 9.64
N ARG A 561 11.45 -0.49 10.94
CA ARG A 561 10.74 -1.30 11.94
C ARG A 561 9.55 -0.57 12.59
N LEU A 562 9.14 0.59 12.04
CA LEU A 562 8.05 1.41 12.57
C LEU A 562 6.72 0.64 12.67
N SER A 563 6.42 -0.24 11.71
CA SER A 563 5.21 -1.06 11.73
C SER A 563 5.13 -2.00 12.93
N GLU A 564 6.26 -2.49 13.47
CA GLU A 564 6.25 -3.38 14.63
C GLU A 564 5.88 -2.67 15.93
N VAL A 565 6.27 -1.40 16.05
CA VAL A 565 5.90 -0.57 17.20
C VAL A 565 4.46 -0.11 17.05
N ALA A 566 4.03 0.23 15.83
CA ALA A 566 2.66 0.64 15.56
C ALA A 566 1.63 -0.49 15.78
N ASP A 567 2.07 -1.75 15.68
CA ASP A 567 1.25 -2.94 15.95
C ASP A 567 0.75 -2.97 17.40
N GLU A 568 1.67 -2.77 18.36
CA GLU A 568 1.39 -2.78 19.80
C GLU A 568 0.93 -1.41 20.34
N ALA A 569 1.37 -0.29 19.74
CA ALA A 569 1.16 1.05 20.31
C ALA A 569 -0.34 1.42 20.44
N PRO A 570 -0.77 2.00 21.58
CA PRO A 570 -2.12 2.52 21.73
C PRO A 570 -2.34 3.75 20.82
N ASP A 571 -3.60 3.98 20.43
CA ASP A 571 -3.98 5.03 19.46
C ASP A 571 -3.46 6.43 19.86
N SER A 572 -3.42 6.77 21.14
CA SER A 572 -2.86 8.04 21.64
C SER A 572 -1.37 8.24 21.36
N VAL A 573 -0.58 7.16 21.32
CA VAL A 573 0.84 7.19 20.94
C VAL A 573 0.97 7.23 19.41
N LEU A 574 0.12 6.50 18.68
CA LEU A 574 0.02 6.59 17.22
C LEU A 574 -0.33 8.01 16.75
N GLU A 575 -1.15 8.73 17.51
CA GLU A 575 -1.47 10.13 17.29
C GLU A 575 -0.29 11.10 17.46
N GLU A 576 0.68 10.81 18.34
CA GLU A 576 1.91 11.62 18.42
C GLU A 576 2.87 11.21 17.28
N PHE A 577 2.91 9.91 16.95
CA PHE A 577 3.77 9.38 15.91
C PHE A 577 3.34 9.83 14.51
N SER A 578 2.04 9.99 14.23
CA SER A 578 1.53 10.54 12.96
C SER A 578 2.00 11.99 12.73
N LYS A 579 1.96 12.79 13.79
CA LYS A 579 2.44 14.19 13.83
C LYS A 579 3.97 14.25 13.63
N LYS A 580 4.72 13.33 14.24
CA LYS A 580 6.19 13.21 14.04
C LYS A 580 6.58 12.72 12.64
N ILE A 581 5.97 11.64 12.14
CA ILE A 581 6.34 11.05 10.85
C ILE A 581 5.95 11.96 9.68
N THR A 582 4.82 12.67 9.77
CA THR A 582 4.44 13.74 8.83
C THR A 582 5.51 14.83 8.75
N ASN A 583 6.09 15.26 9.88
CA ASN A 583 7.22 16.19 9.88
C ASN A 583 8.50 15.56 9.30
N ARG A 584 8.74 14.25 9.50
CA ARG A 584 9.90 13.55 8.94
C ARG A 584 9.85 13.45 7.42
N PHE A 585 8.71 13.05 6.84
CA PHE A 585 8.54 12.97 5.38
C PHE A 585 8.73 14.33 4.68
N ARG A 586 8.44 15.44 5.37
CA ARG A 586 8.67 16.81 4.88
C ARG A 586 10.13 17.27 4.92
N GLN A 587 10.99 16.58 5.67
CA GLN A 587 12.41 16.92 5.84
C GLN A 587 13.35 15.96 5.10
N ASP A 588 12.94 14.70 4.92
CA ASP A 588 13.75 13.59 4.43
C ASP A 588 12.96 12.82 3.37
N SER A 589 13.23 13.11 2.09
CA SER A 589 12.50 12.53 0.94
C SER A 589 12.63 11.00 0.85
N ASP A 590 13.67 10.44 1.45
CA ASP A 590 13.97 9.02 1.45
C ASP A 590 13.35 8.31 2.66
N ALA A 591 12.86 9.04 3.69
CA ALA A 591 12.25 8.44 4.88
C ALA A 591 11.03 7.55 4.56
N ALA A 592 10.25 7.90 3.54
CA ALA A 592 9.10 7.09 3.09
C ALA A 592 9.52 5.74 2.50
N LEU A 593 10.69 5.65 1.85
CA LEU A 593 11.28 4.39 1.42
C LEU A 593 11.66 3.53 2.62
N ARG A 594 12.15 4.14 3.71
CA ARG A 594 12.53 3.44 4.95
C ARG A 594 11.32 2.89 5.70
N THR A 595 10.29 3.73 5.94
CA THR A 595 9.09 3.33 6.69
C THR A 595 8.30 2.19 6.06
N ARG A 596 8.35 2.04 4.73
CA ARG A 596 7.58 1.01 4.00
C ARG A 596 8.00 -0.41 4.45
N PRO A 597 7.11 -1.20 5.08
CA PRO A 597 7.43 -2.52 5.60
C PRO A 597 7.39 -3.59 4.50
N ALA A 598 8.05 -4.72 4.73
CA ALA A 598 8.11 -5.87 3.80
C ALA A 598 6.96 -6.87 4.01
N THR A 599 5.72 -6.37 4.13
CA THR A 599 4.50 -7.15 4.43
C THR A 599 3.57 -7.21 3.20
N ASP A 600 2.99 -8.38 2.93
CA ASP A 600 1.92 -8.53 1.93
C ASP A 600 0.70 -7.68 2.35
N PRO A 601 0.03 -6.92 1.45
CA PRO A 601 -1.09 -6.06 1.85
C PRO A 601 -2.29 -6.85 2.39
N LYS A 602 -2.47 -8.11 2.00
CA LYS A 602 -3.52 -8.98 2.54
C LYS A 602 -3.22 -9.52 3.93
N GLN A 603 -1.92 -9.61 4.25
CA GLN A 603 -1.41 -10.03 5.56
C GLN A 603 -0.89 -8.82 6.36
N ALA A 604 -1.38 -7.61 6.05
CA ALA A 604 -1.04 -6.39 6.76
C ALA A 604 -1.78 -6.36 8.11
N THR A 605 -1.01 -6.44 9.19
CA THR A 605 -1.44 -6.23 10.57
C THR A 605 -1.76 -4.75 10.83
N ARG A 606 -2.48 -4.44 11.92
CA ARG A 606 -2.70 -3.08 12.46
C ARG A 606 -1.54 -2.12 12.27
N GLY A 607 -0.32 -2.51 12.62
CA GLY A 607 0.87 -1.68 12.51
C GLY A 607 1.33 -1.44 11.06
N ALA A 608 1.16 -2.42 10.17
CA ALA A 608 1.41 -2.24 8.74
C ALA A 608 0.31 -1.40 8.06
N ALA A 609 -0.95 -1.59 8.45
CA ALA A 609 -2.10 -0.82 7.98
C ALA A 609 -2.04 0.65 8.43
N TRP A 610 -1.60 0.91 9.66
CA TRP A 610 -1.33 2.27 10.14
C TRP A 610 -0.19 2.93 9.35
N VAL A 611 0.93 2.24 9.10
CA VAL A 611 2.01 2.80 8.26
C VAL A 611 1.52 3.08 6.83
N ALA A 612 0.67 2.21 6.27
CA ALA A 612 0.03 2.46 4.98
C ALA A 612 -0.86 3.71 5.00
N ALA A 613 -1.67 3.89 6.05
CA ALA A 613 -2.46 5.10 6.25
C ALA A 613 -1.59 6.37 6.34
N GLN A 614 -0.47 6.34 7.07
CA GLN A 614 0.45 7.48 7.19
C GLN A 614 1.13 7.84 5.85
N LEU A 615 1.46 6.83 5.04
CA LEU A 615 2.01 7.02 3.69
C LEU A 615 0.98 7.61 2.72
N LEU A 616 -0.27 7.10 2.74
CA LEU A 616 -1.38 7.67 1.97
C LEU A 616 -1.67 9.12 2.37
N SER A 617 -1.74 9.40 3.68
CA SER A 617 -2.02 10.74 4.23
C SER A 617 -1.00 11.78 3.79
N ASN A 618 0.25 11.35 3.58
CA ASN A 618 1.34 12.20 3.13
C ASN A 618 1.60 12.13 1.61
N ALA A 619 0.81 11.40 0.83
CA ALA A 619 0.97 11.24 -0.63
C ALA A 619 1.26 12.54 -1.41
N PRO A 620 0.66 13.72 -1.10
CA PRO A 620 0.98 14.98 -1.75
C PRO A 620 2.44 15.47 -1.59
N TRP A 621 3.17 14.92 -0.62
CA TRP A 621 4.55 15.27 -0.27
C TRP A 621 5.55 14.15 -0.63
N LEU A 622 5.06 12.95 -1.01
CA LEU A 622 5.91 11.81 -1.35
C LEU A 622 6.36 11.83 -2.82
N PRO A 623 7.57 11.32 -3.14
CA PRO A 623 8.08 11.27 -4.51
C PRO A 623 7.17 10.49 -5.47
N GLU A 624 7.09 10.93 -6.73
CA GLU A 624 6.18 10.35 -7.73
C GLU A 624 6.47 8.87 -8.03
N HIS A 625 7.72 8.42 -7.89
CA HIS A 625 8.09 7.00 -8.02
C HIS A 625 7.53 6.09 -6.90
N MET A 626 6.94 6.67 -5.84
CA MET A 626 6.19 5.90 -4.83
C MET A 626 4.68 5.87 -5.12
N HIS A 627 4.15 6.71 -6.03
CA HIS A 627 2.70 6.82 -6.23
C HIS A 627 2.08 5.53 -6.80
N SER A 628 2.86 4.74 -7.54
CA SER A 628 2.50 3.38 -7.95
C SER A 628 2.31 2.45 -6.74
N ASP A 629 3.27 2.40 -5.82
CA ASP A 629 3.23 1.56 -4.61
C ASP A 629 2.12 1.99 -3.63
N LEU A 630 1.86 3.30 -3.52
CA LEU A 630 0.72 3.81 -2.73
C LEU A 630 -0.62 3.26 -3.23
N LEU A 631 -0.81 3.17 -4.55
CA LEU A 631 -2.05 2.68 -5.16
C LEU A 631 -2.19 1.15 -5.15
N HIS A 632 -1.08 0.39 -5.26
CA HIS A 632 -1.13 -1.07 -5.35
C HIS A 632 -0.89 -1.79 -4.01
N TRP A 633 -0.18 -1.16 -3.06
CA TRP A 633 0.05 -1.70 -1.73
C TRP A 633 -0.68 -0.91 -0.66
N ALA A 634 -0.40 0.40 -0.53
CA ALA A 634 -0.83 1.14 0.66
C ALA A 634 -2.36 1.24 0.76
N LEU A 635 -3.06 1.40 -0.36
CA LEU A 635 -4.53 1.37 -0.42
C LEU A 635 -5.11 0.07 0.16
N GLU A 636 -4.53 -1.08 -0.16
CA GLU A 636 -5.06 -2.40 0.25
C GLU A 636 -4.60 -2.78 1.67
N ALA A 637 -3.34 -2.49 2.01
CA ALA A 637 -2.80 -2.67 3.36
C ALA A 637 -3.50 -1.77 4.39
N TRP A 638 -3.95 -0.56 4.00
CA TRP A 638 -4.76 0.31 4.86
C TRP A 638 -6.18 -0.26 5.08
N LEU A 639 -6.76 -0.90 4.07
CA LEU A 639 -8.14 -1.41 4.14
C LEU A 639 -8.27 -2.82 4.75
N SER A 640 -7.16 -3.51 5.07
CA SER A 640 -7.21 -4.76 5.85
C SER A 640 -7.72 -4.50 7.27
N GLU A 641 -7.01 -3.62 7.99
CA GLU A 641 -7.26 -3.24 9.38
C GLU A 641 -7.08 -1.71 9.54
N PRO A 642 -8.04 -0.90 9.06
CA PRO A 642 -7.90 0.56 9.03
C PRO A 642 -7.81 1.16 10.45
N PRO A 643 -6.92 2.14 10.68
CA PRO A 643 -6.84 2.85 11.95
C PRO A 643 -8.01 3.81 12.14
N SER A 644 -8.35 4.09 13.41
CA SER A 644 -9.41 5.00 13.85
C SER A 644 -9.39 6.35 13.12
N ASP A 645 -8.25 7.05 13.17
CA ASP A 645 -7.90 8.20 12.31
C ASP A 645 -7.51 7.72 10.90
N SER A 646 -8.47 7.80 9.98
CA SER A 646 -8.37 7.35 8.58
C SER A 646 -8.77 8.43 7.58
N MET A 647 -9.35 9.55 8.01
CA MET A 647 -9.73 10.66 7.14
C MET A 647 -8.57 11.29 6.35
N PRO A 648 -7.35 11.47 6.91
CA PRO A 648 -6.21 11.97 6.16
C PRO A 648 -5.76 10.99 5.05
N ALA A 649 -5.82 9.68 5.31
CA ALA A 649 -5.49 8.64 4.31
C ALA A 649 -6.50 8.65 3.15
N LEU A 650 -7.79 8.75 3.47
CA LEU A 650 -8.87 8.89 2.49
C LEU A 650 -8.71 10.15 1.60
N GLN A 651 -8.33 11.29 2.19
CA GLN A 651 -7.99 12.51 1.44
C GLN A 651 -6.78 12.29 0.52
N GLY A 652 -5.76 11.58 1.00
CA GLY A 652 -4.58 11.19 0.22
C GLY A 652 -4.90 10.34 -1.01
N VAL A 653 -5.78 9.33 -0.86
CA VAL A 653 -6.28 8.53 -1.98
C VAL A 653 -7.03 9.40 -2.99
N ALA A 654 -7.94 10.28 -2.54
CA ALA A 654 -8.65 11.20 -3.44
C ALA A 654 -7.74 12.26 -4.11
N TRP A 655 -6.58 12.56 -3.52
CA TRP A 655 -5.54 13.38 -4.14
C TRP A 655 -4.78 12.60 -5.23
N LEU A 656 -4.41 11.34 -4.98
CA LEU A 656 -3.78 10.48 -5.99
C LEU A 656 -4.68 10.30 -7.23
N TYR A 657 -6.00 10.16 -7.02
CA TYR A 657 -7.00 10.06 -8.08
C TYR A 657 -7.53 11.41 -8.63
N SER A 658 -6.91 12.54 -8.28
CA SER A 658 -7.39 13.86 -8.74
C SER A 658 -7.15 14.12 -10.24
N PRO A 659 -7.96 14.99 -10.90
CA PRO A 659 -7.90 15.21 -12.33
C PRO A 659 -6.51 15.58 -12.85
N GLY A 660 -6.04 14.84 -13.86
CA GLY A 660 -4.69 14.97 -14.44
C GLY A 660 -3.66 14.00 -13.86
N ARG A 661 -3.99 13.21 -12.82
CA ARG A 661 -3.16 12.10 -12.31
C ARG A 661 -3.69 10.71 -12.72
N SER A 662 -5.01 10.57 -12.92
CA SER A 662 -5.67 9.31 -13.28
C SER A 662 -6.98 9.53 -14.06
N ASP A 663 -7.53 8.47 -14.64
CA ASP A 663 -8.89 8.46 -15.20
C ASP A 663 -9.96 8.25 -14.11
N GLU A 664 -11.03 9.06 -14.10
CA GLU A 664 -12.14 8.96 -13.11
C GLU A 664 -12.83 7.58 -13.09
N SER A 665 -12.80 6.85 -14.21
CA SER A 665 -13.31 5.48 -14.32
C SER A 665 -12.61 4.49 -13.40
N SER A 666 -11.32 4.73 -13.09
CA SER A 666 -10.53 3.89 -12.17
C SER A 666 -10.84 4.15 -10.70
N PHE A 667 -11.34 5.34 -10.35
CA PHE A 667 -11.53 5.76 -8.96
C PHE A 667 -12.85 5.26 -8.36
N ARG A 668 -13.92 5.12 -9.16
CA ARG A 668 -15.24 4.70 -8.64
C ARG A 668 -15.24 3.31 -7.98
N PRO A 669 -14.65 2.25 -8.57
CA PRO A 669 -14.62 0.93 -7.93
C PRO A 669 -13.84 0.94 -6.60
N ILE A 670 -12.82 1.81 -6.50
CA ILE A 670 -12.01 1.98 -5.28
C ILE A 670 -12.83 2.68 -4.19
N LEU A 671 -13.58 3.73 -4.53
CA LEU A 671 -14.51 4.38 -3.61
C LEU A 671 -15.61 3.42 -3.13
N GLU A 672 -16.13 2.57 -4.01
CA GLU A 672 -17.12 1.53 -3.66
C GLU A 672 -16.51 0.49 -2.70
N GLY A 673 -15.25 0.09 -2.91
CA GLY A 673 -14.49 -0.77 -1.98
C GLY A 673 -14.28 -0.13 -0.60
N ILE A 674 -13.80 1.12 -0.55
CA ILE A 674 -13.61 1.86 0.72
C ILE A 674 -14.97 2.04 1.43
N ARG A 675 -16.04 2.34 0.68
CA ARG A 675 -17.42 2.49 1.20
C ARG A 675 -17.96 1.16 1.74
N SER A 676 -17.63 0.03 1.12
CA SER A 676 -17.95 -1.30 1.70
C SER A 676 -17.22 -1.51 3.02
N LYS A 677 -15.91 -1.24 3.07
CA LYS A 677 -15.10 -1.40 4.30
C LYS A 677 -15.59 -0.49 5.43
N GLY A 678 -15.95 0.76 5.13
CA GLY A 678 -16.53 1.68 6.12
C GLY A 678 -17.86 1.21 6.72
N LYS A 679 -18.66 0.43 6.00
CA LYS A 679 -19.89 -0.20 6.54
C LYS A 679 -19.61 -1.43 7.42
N GLU A 680 -18.47 -2.08 7.23
CA GLU A 680 -17.97 -3.13 8.13
C GLU A 680 -17.33 -2.55 9.39
N SER A 681 -16.78 -1.33 9.32
CA SER A 681 -16.18 -0.61 10.45
C SER A 681 -17.21 -0.26 11.54
N PRO A 682 -16.83 -0.27 12.83
CA PRO A 682 -17.74 0.00 13.94
C PRO A 682 -18.17 1.47 14.02
N SER A 683 -19.37 1.69 14.58
CA SER A 683 -19.91 3.00 14.96
C SER A 683 -18.97 3.71 15.95
N GLY A 684 -18.16 4.63 15.44
CA GLY A 684 -16.97 5.13 16.13
C GLY A 684 -15.88 5.61 15.18
N HIS A 685 -15.71 4.89 14.07
CA HIS A 685 -14.56 5.00 13.17
C HIS A 685 -14.81 5.98 12.00
N ASP A 686 -13.81 6.78 11.65
CA ASP A 686 -13.79 7.69 10.48
C ASP A 686 -14.42 7.15 9.19
N LEU A 687 -14.01 5.95 8.76
CA LEU A 687 -14.50 5.35 7.51
C LEU A 687 -16.00 5.01 7.58
N HIS A 688 -16.51 4.72 8.77
CA HIS A 688 -17.95 4.55 9.00
C HIS A 688 -18.67 5.90 8.85
N THR A 689 -18.18 6.95 9.50
CA THR A 689 -18.76 8.31 9.39
C THR A 689 -18.77 8.81 7.95
N TRP A 690 -17.68 8.62 7.18
CA TRP A 690 -17.65 8.96 5.76
C TRP A 690 -18.55 8.07 4.90
N ALA A 691 -18.62 6.75 5.16
CA ALA A 691 -19.52 5.86 4.44
C ALA A 691 -20.99 6.22 4.67
N SER A 692 -21.37 6.61 5.89
CA SER A 692 -22.72 7.08 6.23
C SER A 692 -23.06 8.43 5.59
N LEU A 693 -22.10 9.36 5.48
CA LEU A 693 -22.24 10.58 4.67
C LEU A 693 -22.46 10.23 3.18
N ALA A 694 -21.64 9.32 2.62
CA ALA A 694 -21.77 8.87 1.24
C ALA A 694 -23.14 8.19 0.99
N ASP A 695 -23.63 7.37 1.92
CA ASP A 695 -24.96 6.75 1.87
C ASP A 695 -26.10 7.77 1.89
N MET A 696 -26.02 8.81 2.71
CA MET A 696 -27.03 9.87 2.75
C MET A 696 -27.07 10.69 1.44
N MET A 697 -25.94 10.79 0.73
CA MET A 697 -25.82 11.52 -0.55
C MET A 697 -26.16 10.66 -1.77
N LEU A 698 -25.77 9.38 -1.78
CA LEU A 698 -25.95 8.45 -2.92
C LEU A 698 -27.31 7.76 -2.92
N ASP A 699 -27.75 7.26 -1.76
CA ASP A 699 -28.89 6.33 -1.67
C ASP A 699 -30.13 6.93 -0.98
N ASP A 700 -30.04 8.19 -0.51
CA ASP A 700 -31.02 8.87 0.35
C ASP A 700 -31.36 8.08 1.64
N SER A 701 -30.33 7.46 2.23
CA SER A 701 -30.45 6.69 3.46
C SER A 701 -30.73 7.58 4.67
N LYS A 702 -31.67 7.15 5.53
CA LYS A 702 -31.90 7.78 6.84
C LYS A 702 -30.88 7.28 7.85
N MET A 703 -30.15 8.22 8.47
CA MET A 703 -29.25 7.98 9.60
C MET A 703 -29.97 8.23 10.94
N ASN A 704 -29.42 7.72 12.04
CA ASN A 704 -29.82 8.09 13.40
C ASN A 704 -29.15 9.41 13.85
N LEU A 705 -29.47 9.87 15.06
CA LEU A 705 -28.96 11.14 15.61
C LEU A 705 -27.44 11.07 15.86
N ASP A 706 -26.95 9.95 16.38
CA ASP A 706 -25.56 9.75 16.81
C ASP A 706 -24.59 9.65 15.62
N GLU A 707 -25.04 9.06 14.50
CA GLU A 707 -24.38 9.09 13.20
C GLU A 707 -24.35 10.51 12.62
N LEU A 708 -25.45 11.25 12.77
CA LEU A 708 -25.61 12.60 12.25
C LEU A 708 -24.74 13.61 13.02
N GLU A 709 -24.60 13.45 14.34
CA GLU A 709 -23.66 14.19 15.19
C GLU A 709 -22.24 14.13 14.62
N ARG A 710 -21.74 12.91 14.41
CA ARG A 710 -20.41 12.63 13.81
C ARG A 710 -20.25 13.18 12.39
N ILE A 711 -21.31 13.13 11.57
CA ILE A 711 -21.28 13.72 10.22
C ILE A 711 -21.15 15.25 10.28
N LEU A 712 -21.71 15.92 11.30
CA LEU A 712 -21.62 17.37 11.47
C LEU A 712 -20.31 17.85 12.11
N GLU A 713 -19.57 16.97 12.80
CA GLU A 713 -18.17 17.21 13.20
C GLU A 713 -17.21 17.29 11.99
N LEU A 714 -17.59 16.71 10.84
CA LEU A 714 -16.75 16.73 9.64
C LEU A 714 -16.63 18.14 9.03
N PRO A 715 -15.55 18.44 8.27
CA PRO A 715 -15.35 19.76 7.66
C PRO A 715 -16.57 20.20 6.84
N PRO A 716 -17.15 21.41 7.06
CA PRO A 716 -18.47 21.76 6.53
C PRO A 716 -18.65 21.64 5.02
N GLY A 717 -17.59 21.76 4.21
CA GLY A 717 -17.66 21.55 2.76
C GLY A 717 -17.87 20.10 2.31
N TRP A 718 -17.80 19.12 3.22
CA TRP A 718 -18.05 17.71 2.94
C TRP A 718 -19.56 17.42 2.94
N TRP A 719 -20.28 17.85 3.97
CA TRP A 719 -21.75 17.67 4.10
C TRP A 719 -22.57 18.88 3.64
N ALA A 720 -21.92 20.00 3.28
CA ALA A 720 -22.58 21.21 2.77
C ALA A 720 -23.71 20.95 1.74
N PRO A 721 -23.55 20.12 0.69
CA PRO A 721 -24.60 19.91 -0.32
C PRO A 721 -25.93 19.39 0.24
N ILE A 722 -25.92 18.74 1.41
CA ILE A 722 -27.09 18.23 2.12
C ILE A 722 -27.43 19.05 3.39
N SER A 723 -26.67 20.10 3.72
CA SER A 723 -26.84 20.92 4.94
C SER A 723 -28.26 21.47 5.10
N VAL A 724 -28.85 22.01 4.03
CA VAL A 724 -30.22 22.55 3.99
C VAL A 724 -31.25 21.46 4.31
N LYS A 725 -31.03 20.24 3.83
CA LYS A 725 -31.90 19.07 4.06
C LYS A 725 -31.79 18.57 5.50
N ILE A 726 -30.56 18.42 6.01
CA ILE A 726 -30.27 18.04 7.40
C ILE A 726 -30.93 19.02 8.37
N LEU A 727 -30.62 20.32 8.25
CA LEU A 727 -31.17 21.34 9.16
C LEU A 727 -32.69 21.45 9.05
N SER A 728 -33.25 21.34 7.84
CA SER A 728 -34.71 21.34 7.66
C SER A 728 -35.39 20.18 8.37
N GLY A 729 -34.80 18.97 8.33
CA GLY A 729 -35.29 17.77 8.98
C GLY A 729 -35.21 17.84 10.51
N LEU A 730 -34.08 18.30 11.06
CA LEU A 730 -33.89 18.44 12.51
C LEU A 730 -34.84 19.47 13.15
N LEU A 731 -35.41 20.39 12.35
CA LEU A 731 -36.43 21.36 12.77
C LEU A 731 -37.88 20.83 12.67
N GLU A 732 -38.09 19.58 12.21
CA GLU A 732 -39.42 18.95 12.12
C GLU A 732 -39.93 18.44 13.46
N GLU A 733 -39.11 17.74 14.24
CA GLU A 733 -39.45 17.21 15.57
C GLU A 733 -38.92 18.14 16.69
N GLU A 734 -39.47 18.03 17.90
CA GLU A 734 -39.08 18.92 19.02
C GLU A 734 -37.78 18.46 19.67
N ASP A 735 -37.61 17.16 19.92
CA ASP A 735 -36.40 16.60 20.54
C ASP A 735 -35.14 16.84 19.68
N SER A 736 -35.25 16.72 18.35
CA SER A 736 -34.17 17.06 17.41
C SER A 736 -33.91 18.57 17.31
N THR A 737 -34.93 19.41 17.51
CA THR A 737 -34.77 20.87 17.60
C THR A 737 -34.00 21.23 18.87
N ASP A 738 -34.25 20.55 19.98
CA ASP A 738 -33.55 20.74 21.26
C ASP A 738 -32.07 20.31 21.14
N TRP A 739 -31.79 19.16 20.52
CA TRP A 739 -30.42 18.71 20.23
C TRP A 739 -29.66 19.68 19.32
N VAL A 740 -30.29 20.22 18.26
CA VAL A 740 -29.68 21.24 17.38
C VAL A 740 -29.37 22.54 18.11
N ILE A 741 -30.16 22.90 19.13
CA ILE A 741 -29.92 24.09 19.97
C ILE A 741 -28.79 23.84 20.99
N ALA A 742 -28.61 22.59 21.43
CA ALA A 742 -27.56 22.20 22.36
C ALA A 742 -26.16 22.08 21.73
N ASN A 743 -26.07 21.85 20.41
CA ASN A 743 -24.80 21.55 19.74
C ASN A 743 -24.31 22.66 18.79
N THR A 744 -23.03 23.02 18.92
CA THR A 744 -22.37 24.03 18.10
C THR A 744 -21.97 23.48 16.73
N VAL A 745 -22.77 23.77 15.71
CA VAL A 745 -22.50 23.39 14.30
C VAL A 745 -22.41 24.66 13.43
N PRO A 746 -21.40 24.81 12.54
CA PRO A 746 -21.14 26.05 11.79
C PRO A 746 -22.10 26.26 10.60
N TRP A 747 -23.41 26.32 10.89
CA TRP A 747 -24.49 26.36 9.89
C TRP A 747 -24.33 27.47 8.84
N CYS A 748 -23.83 28.65 9.21
CA CYS A 748 -23.54 29.73 8.26
C CYS A 748 -22.58 29.29 7.14
N ALA A 749 -21.48 28.60 7.48
CA ALA A 749 -20.47 28.18 6.50
C ALA A 749 -20.89 26.95 5.67
N ALA A 750 -21.87 26.19 6.13
CA ALA A 750 -22.45 25.05 5.41
C ALA A 750 -23.60 25.46 4.48
N VAL A 751 -24.54 26.26 4.97
CA VAL A 751 -25.80 26.62 4.28
C VAL A 751 -25.64 27.80 3.31
N LEU A 752 -24.81 28.79 3.65
CA LEU A 752 -24.66 30.02 2.84
C LEU A 752 -23.60 29.84 1.74
N ARG A 753 -23.85 28.87 0.85
CA ARG A 753 -23.01 28.53 -0.30
C ARG A 753 -23.73 28.73 -1.63
N PRO A 754 -23.02 29.14 -2.71
CA PRO A 754 -23.65 29.42 -4.00
C PRO A 754 -24.21 28.14 -4.61
N ILE A 755 -25.22 28.30 -5.47
CA ILE A 755 -25.73 27.18 -6.28
C ILE A 755 -24.61 26.69 -7.19
N GLY A 756 -24.30 25.39 -7.16
CA GLY A 756 -23.19 24.81 -7.92
C GLY A 756 -21.85 24.72 -7.17
N ASP A 757 -21.79 25.04 -5.87
CA ASP A 757 -20.57 24.83 -5.07
C ASP A 757 -20.32 23.33 -4.90
N CYS A 758 -19.25 22.80 -5.50
CA CYS A 758 -18.96 21.36 -5.49
C CYS A 758 -18.63 20.85 -4.07
N CYS A 759 -19.08 19.63 -3.76
CA CYS A 759 -18.72 18.91 -2.55
C CYS A 759 -17.19 18.77 -2.43
N GLN A 760 -16.64 19.02 -1.24
CA GLN A 760 -15.22 18.87 -0.96
C GLN A 760 -14.85 17.45 -0.47
N ALA A 761 -15.83 16.60 -0.15
CA ALA A 761 -15.57 15.26 0.37
C ALA A 761 -14.88 14.35 -0.67
N PRO A 762 -13.94 13.49 -0.24
CA PRO A 762 -13.36 12.41 -1.05
C PRO A 762 -14.42 11.62 -1.82
N GLY A 763 -14.24 11.52 -3.15
CA GLY A 763 -15.12 10.79 -4.05
C GLY A 763 -16.45 11.45 -4.42
N LEU A 764 -16.93 12.46 -3.67
CA LEU A 764 -18.29 13.00 -3.83
C LEU A 764 -18.36 14.34 -4.60
N ARG A 765 -17.28 14.77 -5.25
CA ARG A 765 -17.17 16.04 -6.00
C ARG A 765 -18.23 16.28 -7.08
N SER A 766 -18.93 15.24 -7.54
CA SER A 766 -20.06 15.35 -8.48
C SER A 766 -21.34 15.91 -7.86
N TYR A 767 -21.38 16.09 -6.54
CA TYR A 767 -22.50 16.73 -5.83
C TYR A 767 -22.29 18.23 -5.74
N GLU A 768 -23.32 18.98 -6.09
CA GLU A 768 -23.36 20.44 -6.06
C GLU A 768 -24.28 20.96 -4.95
N HIS A 769 -23.93 22.09 -4.34
CA HIS A 769 -24.79 22.74 -3.36
C HIS A 769 -26.07 23.30 -4.03
N PRO A 770 -27.28 23.00 -3.51
CA PRO A 770 -28.55 23.42 -4.12
C PRO A 770 -28.89 24.90 -3.91
N GLY A 771 -28.17 25.58 -3.03
CA GLY A 771 -28.52 26.90 -2.49
C GLY A 771 -29.45 26.82 -1.28
N CYS A 772 -29.52 27.89 -0.49
CA CYS A 772 -30.45 28.00 0.62
C CYS A 772 -31.85 28.39 0.11
N ASP A 773 -32.86 27.56 0.34
CA ASP A 773 -34.24 27.91 0.00
C ASP A 773 -34.89 28.84 1.05
N SER A 774 -36.04 29.41 0.69
CA SER A 774 -36.85 30.25 1.57
C SER A 774 -37.77 29.44 2.52
N GLU A 775 -37.85 28.11 2.38
CA GLU A 775 -38.61 27.27 3.33
C GLU A 775 -37.82 27.09 4.63
N LEU A 776 -36.52 26.83 4.55
CA LEU A 776 -35.61 26.77 5.70
C LEU A 776 -35.69 28.03 6.55
N TYR A 777 -35.69 29.22 5.94
CA TYR A 777 -35.91 30.49 6.64
C TYR A 777 -37.24 30.52 7.43
N SER A 778 -38.32 29.99 6.83
CA SER A 778 -39.62 29.91 7.50
C SER A 778 -39.63 28.91 8.67
N ARG A 779 -38.94 27.77 8.52
CA ARG A 779 -38.76 26.74 9.56
C ARG A 779 -37.96 27.30 10.75
N LEU A 780 -36.81 27.94 10.48
CA LEU A 780 -35.96 28.62 11.47
C LEU A 780 -36.72 29.73 12.20
N SER A 781 -37.36 30.65 11.47
CA SER A 781 -38.16 31.74 12.06
C SER A 781 -39.27 31.22 12.97
N ARG A 782 -39.95 30.13 12.58
CA ARG A 782 -41.04 29.51 13.36
C ARG A 782 -40.56 28.85 14.65
N ARG A 783 -39.42 28.13 14.61
CA ARG A 783 -38.87 27.40 15.76
C ARG A 783 -38.12 28.32 16.73
N LEU A 784 -37.26 29.21 16.23
CA LEU A 784 -36.27 29.91 17.05
C LEU A 784 -36.79 31.20 17.70
N ARG A 785 -37.57 32.05 16.98
CA ARG A 785 -38.02 33.36 17.53
C ARG A 785 -38.81 33.20 18.82
N GLY A 786 -39.77 32.27 18.83
CA GLY A 786 -40.63 32.01 19.99
C GLY A 786 -39.89 31.46 21.22
N ARG A 787 -38.67 30.93 21.06
CA ARG A 787 -37.81 30.49 22.16
C ARG A 787 -36.86 31.61 22.60
N ARG A 788 -36.21 32.29 21.63
CA ARG A 788 -35.38 33.51 21.83
C ARG A 788 -36.09 34.59 22.66
N GLU A 789 -37.40 34.78 22.46
CA GLU A 789 -38.22 35.75 23.18
C GLU A 789 -38.70 35.31 24.57
N ARG A 790 -38.72 34.00 24.89
CA ARG A 790 -39.41 33.46 26.08
C ARG A 790 -38.50 32.79 27.10
N GLN A 791 -37.41 32.17 26.65
CA GLN A 791 -36.54 31.33 27.48
C GLN A 791 -35.09 31.83 27.48
N GLY A 792 -34.71 32.67 26.52
CA GLY A 792 -33.32 32.84 26.12
C GLY A 792 -32.87 31.67 25.23
N MET A 793 -31.66 31.77 24.70
CA MET A 793 -31.00 30.71 23.94
C MET A 793 -29.61 30.50 24.56
N PRO A 794 -29.09 29.26 24.62
CA PRO A 794 -27.71 29.01 25.04
C PRO A 794 -26.71 29.53 23.99
N ASP A 795 -25.47 29.74 24.42
CA ASP A 795 -24.37 30.20 23.56
C ASP A 795 -24.05 29.16 22.45
N THR A 796 -24.39 27.89 22.68
CA THR A 796 -24.30 26.81 21.68
C THR A 796 -25.18 27.04 20.44
N ALA A 797 -26.26 27.82 20.58
CA ALA A 797 -27.19 28.14 19.49
C ALA A 797 -26.79 29.39 18.69
N GLU A 798 -25.65 30.03 18.98
CA GLU A 798 -25.20 31.23 18.25
C GLU A 798 -25.04 31.03 16.73
N PRO A 799 -24.53 29.89 16.21
CA PRO A 799 -24.46 29.66 14.75
C PRO A 799 -25.84 29.67 14.06
N LEU A 800 -26.89 29.22 14.75
CA LEU A 800 -28.27 29.22 14.25
C LEU A 800 -28.88 30.62 14.28
N LEU A 801 -28.54 31.40 15.30
CA LEU A 801 -28.97 32.79 15.43
C LEU A 801 -28.27 33.69 14.40
N ASP A 802 -26.98 33.48 14.14
CA ASP A 802 -26.25 34.15 13.06
C ASP A 802 -26.85 33.80 11.69
N LEU A 803 -27.21 32.53 11.42
CA LEU A 803 -27.87 32.14 10.18
C LEU A 803 -29.26 32.79 10.04
N LEU A 804 -30.05 32.84 11.12
CA LEU A 804 -31.37 33.48 11.12
C LEU A 804 -31.26 35.00 10.91
N ASP A 805 -30.35 35.68 11.62
CA ASP A 805 -30.17 37.12 11.53
C ASP A 805 -29.52 37.54 10.18
N ALA A 806 -28.71 36.66 9.57
CA ALA A 806 -28.22 36.80 8.19
C ALA A 806 -29.34 36.72 7.15
N LEU A 807 -30.22 35.71 7.25
CA LEU A 807 -31.37 35.56 6.36
C LEU A 807 -32.39 36.69 6.55
N ASP A 808 -32.61 37.16 7.78
CA ASP A 808 -33.41 38.36 8.08
C ASP A 808 -32.84 39.60 7.38
N ALA A 809 -31.53 39.84 7.46
CA ALA A 809 -30.90 40.99 6.81
C ALA A 809 -31.09 41.00 5.28
N VAL A 810 -31.05 39.83 4.63
CA VAL A 810 -31.28 39.69 3.19
C VAL A 810 -32.76 39.88 2.83
N ASN A 811 -33.67 39.27 3.61
CA ASN A 811 -35.12 39.36 3.42
C ASN A 811 -35.65 40.80 3.62
N ASP A 812 -35.11 41.52 4.61
CA ASP A 812 -35.38 42.95 4.85
C ASP A 812 -34.63 43.89 3.89
N GLY A 813 -33.71 43.38 3.06
CA GLY A 813 -32.88 44.17 2.14
C GLY A 813 -31.84 45.09 2.80
N LYS A 814 -31.54 44.87 4.10
CA LYS A 814 -30.64 45.69 4.93
C LYS A 814 -29.20 45.18 4.86
N SER A 815 -28.26 45.98 5.35
CA SER A 815 -26.92 45.48 5.73
C SER A 815 -27.04 44.59 6.97
N PRO A 816 -26.27 43.49 7.08
CA PRO A 816 -26.27 42.65 8.26
C PRO A 816 -25.68 43.38 9.48
N SER A 817 -26.16 43.03 10.67
CA SER A 817 -25.48 43.33 11.93
C SER A 817 -24.25 42.44 12.12
N PRO A 818 -23.30 42.81 13.01
CA PRO A 818 -22.23 41.92 13.40
C PRO A 818 -22.78 40.59 13.94
N GLY A 819 -22.25 39.47 13.44
CA GLY A 819 -22.54 38.14 13.96
C GLY A 819 -21.88 37.88 15.31
N LYS A 820 -22.35 36.84 16.00
CA LYS A 820 -21.84 36.35 17.29
C LYS A 820 -20.65 35.41 17.11
N THR A 821 -20.78 34.48 16.16
CA THR A 821 -19.75 33.44 15.89
C THR A 821 -18.60 34.00 15.05
N HIS A 822 -18.90 34.98 14.20
CA HIS A 822 -17.95 35.72 13.39
C HIS A 822 -18.61 37.07 13.03
N PRO A 823 -17.98 38.24 13.24
CA PRO A 823 -18.61 39.55 13.03
C PRO A 823 -19.15 39.72 11.59
N LEU A 824 -18.47 39.13 10.61
CA LEU A 824 -18.87 39.19 9.20
C LEU A 824 -19.83 38.06 8.73
N SER A 825 -20.33 37.17 9.61
CA SER A 825 -21.13 35.99 9.22
C SER A 825 -22.32 36.33 8.32
N GLY A 826 -23.06 37.40 8.65
CA GLY A 826 -24.22 37.87 7.89
C GLY A 826 -23.92 38.36 6.47
N TRP A 827 -22.66 38.61 6.09
CA TRP A 827 -22.31 38.96 4.71
C TRP A 827 -22.32 37.74 3.78
N LEU A 828 -22.16 36.51 4.29
CA LEU A 828 -22.22 35.29 3.46
C LEU A 828 -23.58 35.14 2.74
N ALA A 829 -24.67 35.68 3.30
CA ALA A 829 -25.98 35.67 2.67
C ALA A 829 -26.23 36.85 1.68
N GLN A 830 -25.37 37.88 1.67
CA GLN A 830 -25.53 39.10 0.87
C GLN A 830 -24.80 39.03 -0.48
N PRO A 831 -25.33 39.65 -1.56
CA PRO A 831 -24.67 39.71 -2.86
C PRO A 831 -23.29 40.39 -2.78
N LEU A 832 -22.32 39.85 -3.54
CA LEU A 832 -20.91 40.25 -3.49
C LEU A 832 -20.66 41.72 -3.87
N GLU A 833 -21.57 42.33 -4.63
CA GLU A 833 -21.54 43.74 -5.03
C GLU A 833 -21.88 44.70 -3.87
N LYS A 834 -22.46 44.20 -2.78
CA LYS A 834 -22.73 44.98 -1.55
C LYS A 834 -21.64 44.83 -0.48
N TRP A 835 -20.71 43.89 -0.62
CA TRP A 835 -19.68 43.64 0.39
C TRP A 835 -18.72 44.85 0.46
N PRO A 836 -18.46 45.43 1.65
CA PRO A 836 -17.43 46.45 1.80
C PRO A 836 -16.02 45.83 1.73
N GLU A 837 -14.99 46.67 1.67
CA GLU A 837 -13.59 46.23 1.78
C GLU A 837 -13.29 45.87 3.25
N PHE A 838 -13.25 44.57 3.56
CA PHE A 838 -12.84 44.07 4.87
C PHE A 838 -11.31 44.04 5.02
N SER A 839 -10.79 44.35 6.19
CA SER A 839 -9.38 44.12 6.52
C SER A 839 -9.09 42.64 6.77
N SER A 840 -7.84 42.21 6.58
CA SER A 840 -7.40 40.85 6.91
C SER A 840 -7.56 40.50 8.40
N SER A 841 -7.61 41.49 9.28
CA SER A 841 -7.96 41.31 10.70
C SER A 841 -9.44 40.99 10.90
N GLU A 842 -10.36 41.68 10.24
CA GLU A 842 -11.82 41.46 10.38
C GLU A 842 -12.30 40.17 9.71
N ILE A 843 -11.51 39.64 8.76
CA ILE A 843 -11.77 38.34 8.12
C ILE A 843 -11.31 37.16 8.98
N MET A 844 -10.36 37.36 9.90
CA MET A 844 -9.73 36.30 10.71
C MET A 844 -10.21 36.30 12.18
N ASP A 845 -11.25 37.06 12.50
CA ASP A 845 -11.76 37.29 13.86
C ASP A 845 -13.06 36.49 14.08
N GLY A 846 -12.95 35.22 14.46
CA GLY A 846 -14.09 34.36 14.76
C GLY A 846 -14.00 32.95 14.16
N ASP A 847 -15.14 32.39 13.78
CA ASP A 847 -15.27 31.06 13.17
C ASP A 847 -14.40 30.88 11.90
N VAL A 848 -13.58 29.83 11.92
CA VAL A 848 -12.57 29.54 10.87
C VAL A 848 -13.22 29.10 9.55
N HIS A 849 -14.39 28.47 9.58
CA HIS A 849 -15.10 28.07 8.37
C HIS A 849 -15.79 29.27 7.71
N ILE A 850 -16.28 30.23 8.49
CA ILE A 850 -16.77 31.53 7.98
C ILE A 850 -15.60 32.34 7.41
N THR A 851 -14.45 32.35 8.09
CA THR A 851 -13.18 32.96 7.62
C THR A 851 -12.78 32.43 6.24
N GLU A 852 -12.76 31.11 6.03
CA GLU A 852 -12.46 30.47 4.74
C GLU A 852 -13.38 30.98 3.62
N ARG A 853 -14.69 31.01 3.87
CA ARG A 853 -15.71 31.45 2.90
C ARG A 853 -15.59 32.94 2.54
N LEU A 854 -15.18 33.79 3.49
CA LEU A 854 -14.92 35.21 3.27
C LEU A 854 -13.64 35.44 2.45
N LEU A 855 -12.56 34.70 2.74
CA LEU A 855 -11.31 34.74 1.96
C LEU A 855 -11.52 34.31 0.50
N LEU A 856 -12.35 33.27 0.28
CA LEU A 856 -12.77 32.83 -1.06
C LEU A 856 -13.78 33.77 -1.74
N ARG A 857 -14.27 34.81 -1.04
CA ARG A 857 -15.37 35.70 -1.47
C ARG A 857 -16.59 34.95 -2.00
N SER A 858 -16.97 33.85 -1.33
CA SER A 858 -17.95 32.89 -1.85
C SER A 858 -19.28 32.95 -1.07
N SER A 859 -20.15 33.86 -1.51
CA SER A 859 -21.50 34.09 -0.95
C SER A 859 -22.52 33.02 -1.38
N GLY A 860 -23.48 32.72 -0.50
CA GLY A 860 -24.67 31.92 -0.79
C GLY A 860 -25.86 32.69 -1.36
N TYR A 861 -25.71 33.96 -1.73
CA TYR A 861 -26.81 34.74 -2.28
C TYR A 861 -27.27 34.25 -3.67
N HIS A 862 -28.56 33.94 -3.81
CA HIS A 862 -29.21 33.70 -5.09
C HIS A 862 -30.68 34.15 -5.08
N PRO A 863 -31.33 34.43 -6.23
CA PRO A 863 -32.69 34.99 -6.29
C PRO A 863 -33.85 34.14 -5.70
N LYS A 864 -33.56 32.98 -5.12
CA LYS A 864 -34.54 32.10 -4.44
C LYS A 864 -34.38 32.04 -2.91
N ILE A 865 -33.33 32.67 -2.35
CA ILE A 865 -33.08 32.69 -0.90
C ILE A 865 -34.13 33.54 -0.16
N VAL A 866 -34.65 34.57 -0.84
CA VAL A 866 -35.78 35.40 -0.38
C VAL A 866 -37.07 34.78 -0.91
N PRO A 867 -38.13 34.62 -0.09
CA PRO A 867 -39.44 34.19 -0.57
C PRO A 867 -39.96 35.18 -1.63
N SER A 868 -40.33 34.66 -2.80
CA SER A 868 -40.67 35.50 -3.96
C SER A 868 -41.97 36.27 -3.75
N ILE A 869 -41.86 37.52 -3.28
CA ILE A 869 -42.96 38.47 -3.18
C ILE A 869 -43.55 38.65 -4.58
N SER A 870 -44.74 38.08 -4.80
CA SER A 870 -45.49 38.22 -6.04
C SER A 870 -46.12 39.61 -6.08
N ILE A 871 -45.35 40.61 -6.52
CA ILE A 871 -45.80 41.99 -6.67
C ILE A 871 -46.90 42.03 -7.73
N SER A 872 -48.14 41.92 -7.26
CA SER A 872 -49.36 42.15 -8.03
C SER A 872 -49.73 43.62 -7.86
N GLY A 873 -49.12 44.49 -8.68
CA GLY A 873 -49.28 45.94 -8.63
C GLY A 873 -48.83 46.61 -9.92
#